data_AF-A0A7W5TQQ8-F1
#
_entry.id   AF-A0A7W5TQQ8-F1
#
_cell.length_a   1.000
_cell.length_b   1.000
_cell.length_c   1.000
_cell.angle_alpha   90.00
_cell.angle_beta   90.00
_cell.angle_gamma   90.00
#
_symmetry.space_group_name_H-M   'P 1'
#
loop_
_entity.id
_entity.type
_entity.pdbx_description
1 polymer ?
#
loop_
_entity_poly.entity_id
_entity_poly.type
_entity_poly.pdbx_seq_one_letter_code
_entity_poly.pdbx_strand_id
1 'polypeptide(L)'
;MSEWRLVCASALEDAGMVTASKPEISFLIPAYNAAETLADCLGSLQKQSVSSWQAVVVDDGSKDDTWNVLEGFAQADSRILIHRQGNAGAAAARNAAAGFASAPLLCMLDADDWLDPAFIESMLPVAEHGQQPTVAYCSYRRVTPDWRMLPVEIPPDLSGDRAKREFSSFCAVAIHAVVFPKELFIRLGGMDVELQTCEDWDLWLRMAFAGAVFRQIDKCLSFYRMKAGSLSGDPRKMVRDAVRVTIRAQALRMNGEQSADDENARWTAPALGQLRMLAWAASANLCVGADLAALAALLPELPDAAGYEGFLAAVIFHGLQTGLAVANAADLIDLQERWNPAFLDLVRLLEQHSLPGTGRRLKELVAWSISAADLSRSFTLGHLQVAAVDTGKLNPIAKVDQADTLLLQVFSRGQHVGSYVGPLWGDLSVPAQLTLIFDEMRAGNHVPAPLTFSYARSWAVETVRNARVFAKILRQRRGRRRQLGQLSYTIRRNVLVKSSAKECGDNEARLLELQSHYKRQFAGAVAEVSDAFPKTDEKQAALSEAASKEEYWERVFERPDPWNYLSVYEQVKYEQTLSLIPEGIERALELACAEGIFTAKLAQKVGFLTATDISRRAIERASERCRDCRNVELRVLDFVGSELPPEQDLIVCSEVLYYMDDENILEEVCRKIAKALKPGGCLVTAHAHIRRDEPDRTGFDWNNPFGVGTIKTVLSNLPDLVLEETIETELYAVHRFAKRKVAIPTVRIEAHGVPLDADVARHIIWGPAGIDRGAAWTNEVTTSIPVLMYHRIADDGPDALRRFRVAPEIFRKQMQFLRRQGYYTLTAQNLAAMLRVRKPIQGRPVVLSFDDAYLDFLTDAFPILAESGFGADVFVVTDKVGGESDWDATYGEPAPLMSWADIRSLHQQGIRFGSHLASHKPASSLDNNALLGEAVLSRDALESRLGEAVTSIALPFGSTDFRVPGILAHAGYEIGFSTKPARTSFADHPLSLPRLEVRGDLPLQAFAKLMGHPDAFIG
;
A
#
# COMPACT_ATOMS: atom_id res chain seq x y z
N MET A 1 -12.52 32.21 -32.32
CA MET A 1 -12.34 33.68 -32.23
C MET A 1 -13.42 34.35 -33.08
N SER A 2 -14.48 34.82 -32.43
CA SER A 2 -15.48 35.76 -32.95
C SER A 2 -15.91 36.62 -31.76
N GLU A 3 -15.53 37.89 -31.79
CA GLU A 3 -15.60 38.86 -30.69
C GLU A 3 -17.06 39.17 -30.28
N TRP A 4 -17.42 38.85 -29.03
CA TRP A 4 -18.55 39.49 -28.35
C TRP A 4 -17.98 40.51 -27.35
N ARG A 5 -17.87 41.77 -27.78
CA ARG A 5 -17.51 42.88 -26.89
C ARG A 5 -18.75 43.28 -26.08
N LEU A 6 -18.66 43.16 -24.76
CA LEU A 6 -19.56 43.82 -23.82
C LEU A 6 -19.60 45.32 -24.13
N VAL A 7 -20.75 45.82 -24.55
CA VAL A 7 -20.96 47.24 -24.84
C VAL A 7 -21.02 48.00 -23.52
N CYS A 8 -20.04 48.87 -23.27
CA CYS A 8 -20.11 49.86 -22.20
C CYS A 8 -21.29 50.80 -22.45
N ALA A 9 -22.26 50.83 -21.55
CA ALA A 9 -23.31 51.83 -21.53
C ALA A 9 -22.77 53.15 -20.98
N SER A 10 -22.53 54.12 -21.86
CA SER A 10 -22.47 55.54 -21.51
C SER A 10 -23.74 56.23 -21.98
N ALA A 11 -24.63 56.57 -21.05
CA ALA A 11 -25.60 57.66 -21.09
C ALA A 11 -26.74 57.34 -20.13
N LEU A 12 -26.90 58.16 -19.10
CA LEU A 12 -28.16 58.57 -18.46
C LEU A 12 -27.79 59.38 -17.21
N GLU A 13 -27.42 60.64 -17.42
CA GLU A 13 -27.58 61.68 -16.40
C GLU A 13 -28.94 62.35 -16.63
N ASP A 14 -29.59 62.71 -15.51
CA ASP A 14 -30.81 63.48 -15.35
C ASP A 14 -32.18 62.80 -15.58
N ALA A 15 -32.66 62.13 -14.52
CA ALA A 15 -34.00 62.37 -13.97
C ALA A 15 -34.03 61.95 -12.48
N GLY A 16 -34.34 62.89 -11.60
CA GLY A 16 -34.14 62.77 -10.15
C GLY A 16 -34.93 61.65 -9.48
N MET A 17 -34.28 60.93 -8.55
CA MET A 17 -34.91 60.09 -7.54
C MET A 17 -34.00 59.93 -6.31
N VAL A 18 -34.67 59.73 -5.17
CA VAL A 18 -34.13 59.40 -3.84
C VAL A 18 -32.89 58.50 -3.93
N THR A 19 -31.83 58.87 -3.21
CA THR A 19 -30.56 58.12 -3.17
C THR A 19 -30.77 56.71 -2.62
N ALA A 20 -31.02 55.74 -3.50
CA ALA A 20 -30.92 54.33 -3.17
C ALA A 20 -29.45 54.02 -2.85
N SER A 21 -29.18 53.50 -1.65
CA SER A 21 -27.85 53.00 -1.29
C SER A 21 -27.37 52.01 -2.35
N LYS A 22 -26.15 52.19 -2.86
CA LYS A 22 -25.52 51.28 -3.83
C LYS A 22 -25.61 49.84 -3.30
N PRO A 23 -26.11 48.86 -4.09
CA PRO A 23 -26.26 47.49 -3.61
C PRO A 23 -24.89 46.83 -3.39
N GLU A 24 -24.79 46.03 -2.34
CA GLU A 24 -23.59 45.26 -1.98
C GLU A 24 -23.56 43.90 -2.68
N ILE A 25 -24.74 43.34 -2.96
CA ILE A 25 -24.92 42.08 -3.69
C ILE A 25 -26.00 42.20 -4.78
N SER A 26 -25.72 41.61 -5.95
CA SER A 26 -26.68 41.48 -7.05
C SER A 26 -27.05 40.00 -7.28
N PHE A 27 -28.34 39.71 -7.34
CA PHE A 27 -28.88 38.38 -7.67
C PHE A 27 -29.14 38.28 -9.17
N LEU A 28 -28.55 37.28 -9.82
CA LEU A 28 -28.70 36.99 -11.24
C LEU A 28 -29.74 35.89 -11.42
N ILE A 29 -30.93 36.27 -11.91
CA ILE A 29 -32.09 35.37 -11.97
C ILE A 29 -32.50 35.16 -13.42
N PRO A 30 -32.22 33.98 -14.02
CA PRO A 30 -32.83 33.62 -15.30
C PRO A 30 -34.28 33.17 -15.07
N ALA A 31 -35.21 33.64 -15.90
CA ALA A 31 -36.61 33.25 -15.84
C ALA A 31 -37.07 32.71 -17.20
N TYR A 32 -37.60 31.49 -17.22
CA TYR A 32 -38.26 30.91 -18.39
C TYR A 32 -39.45 30.05 -17.94
N ASN A 33 -40.66 30.50 -18.26
CA ASN A 33 -41.91 29.85 -17.82
C ASN A 33 -41.97 29.60 -16.30
N ALA A 34 -41.71 30.65 -15.52
CA ALA A 34 -41.57 30.63 -14.07
C ALA A 34 -42.73 31.33 -13.33
N ALA A 35 -43.85 31.63 -13.99
CA ALA A 35 -44.94 32.42 -13.40
C ALA A 35 -45.43 31.89 -12.04
N GLU A 36 -45.43 30.56 -11.85
CA GLU A 36 -45.91 29.89 -10.64
C GLU A 36 -44.95 29.96 -9.45
N THR A 37 -43.65 30.17 -9.69
CA THR A 37 -42.61 30.04 -8.65
C THR A 37 -41.91 31.35 -8.34
N LEU A 38 -41.95 32.30 -9.26
CA LEU A 38 -41.19 33.54 -9.20
C LEU A 38 -41.57 34.42 -8.00
N ALA A 39 -42.83 34.33 -7.54
CA ALA A 39 -43.30 35.02 -6.36
C ALA A 39 -42.61 34.58 -5.07
N ASP A 40 -42.32 33.27 -4.92
CA ASP A 40 -41.58 32.75 -3.76
C ASP A 40 -40.11 33.17 -3.82
N CYS A 41 -39.50 33.09 -5.02
CA CYS A 41 -38.12 33.50 -5.27
C CYS A 41 -37.90 34.98 -4.90
N LEU A 42 -38.62 35.91 -5.55
CA LEU A 42 -38.48 37.34 -5.28
C LEU A 42 -38.97 37.72 -3.88
N GLY A 43 -40.03 37.07 -3.39
CA GLY A 43 -40.53 37.26 -2.04
C GLY A 43 -39.49 36.88 -0.97
N SER A 44 -38.60 35.92 -1.24
CA SER A 44 -37.50 35.57 -0.32
C SER A 44 -36.39 36.62 -0.27
N LEU A 45 -36.13 37.32 -1.37
CA LEU A 45 -35.20 38.46 -1.42
C LEU A 45 -35.79 39.67 -0.67
N GLN A 46 -37.08 39.94 -0.83
CA GLN A 46 -37.80 40.99 -0.11
C GLN A 46 -37.79 40.80 1.42
N LYS A 47 -37.71 39.55 1.87
CA LYS A 47 -37.66 39.16 3.30
C LYS A 47 -36.25 39.17 3.90
N GLN A 48 -35.20 39.46 3.13
CA GLN A 48 -33.83 39.48 3.65
C GLN A 48 -33.66 40.52 4.77
N SER A 49 -32.89 40.17 5.80
CA SER A 49 -32.62 41.06 6.94
C SER A 49 -31.76 42.28 6.57
N VAL A 50 -31.03 42.19 5.45
CA VAL A 50 -30.21 43.24 4.88
C VAL A 50 -30.89 43.78 3.61
N SER A 51 -30.99 45.09 3.47
CA SER A 51 -31.70 45.74 2.35
C SER A 51 -30.79 46.16 1.17
N SER A 52 -29.46 46.13 1.34
CA SER A 52 -28.43 46.53 0.35
C SER A 52 -28.23 45.50 -0.76
N TRP A 53 -29.29 45.16 -1.48
CA TRP A 53 -29.25 44.21 -2.59
C TRP A 53 -30.01 44.69 -3.83
N GLN A 54 -29.72 44.05 -4.96
CA GLN A 54 -30.42 44.24 -6.22
C GLN A 54 -30.71 42.87 -6.85
N ALA A 55 -31.89 42.69 -7.43
CA ALA A 55 -32.21 41.53 -8.25
C ALA A 55 -32.21 41.96 -9.72
N VAL A 56 -31.54 41.21 -10.58
CA VAL A 56 -31.57 41.39 -12.02
C VAL A 56 -32.17 40.13 -12.62
N VAL A 57 -33.42 40.23 -13.05
CA VAL A 57 -34.18 39.13 -13.63
C VAL A 57 -34.20 39.26 -15.14
N VAL A 58 -33.78 38.21 -15.84
CA VAL A 58 -33.79 38.15 -17.30
C VAL A 58 -34.80 37.10 -17.75
N ASP A 59 -35.90 37.56 -18.34
CA ASP A 59 -36.88 36.71 -19.03
C ASP A 59 -36.29 36.19 -20.35
N ASP A 60 -35.97 34.89 -20.36
CA ASP A 60 -35.32 34.17 -21.47
C ASP A 60 -36.37 33.66 -22.49
N GLY A 61 -37.29 34.54 -22.87
CA GLY A 61 -38.32 34.27 -23.87
C GLY A 61 -39.47 33.39 -23.36
N SER A 62 -39.97 33.64 -22.14
CA SER A 62 -41.13 32.93 -21.58
C SER A 62 -42.37 33.05 -22.46
N LYS A 63 -43.22 32.01 -22.41
CA LYS A 63 -44.49 31.90 -23.16
C LYS A 63 -45.71 31.91 -22.25
N ASP A 64 -45.51 31.83 -20.94
CA ASP A 64 -46.56 31.94 -19.93
C ASP A 64 -46.65 33.37 -19.37
N ASP A 65 -47.29 33.52 -18.21
CA ASP A 65 -47.53 34.82 -17.56
C ASP A 65 -46.30 35.41 -16.83
N THR A 66 -45.10 34.82 -17.00
CA THR A 66 -43.89 35.18 -16.24
C THR A 66 -43.58 36.68 -16.31
N TRP A 67 -43.71 37.28 -17.49
CA TRP A 67 -43.40 38.70 -17.67
C TRP A 67 -44.36 39.63 -16.93
N ASN A 68 -45.65 39.33 -16.94
CA ASN A 68 -46.64 40.16 -16.25
C ASN A 68 -46.42 40.10 -14.74
N VAL A 69 -46.05 38.92 -14.22
CA VAL A 69 -45.62 38.76 -12.81
C VAL A 69 -44.39 39.62 -12.51
N LEU A 70 -43.38 39.58 -13.39
CA LEU A 70 -42.16 40.38 -13.25
C LEU A 70 -42.42 41.89 -13.25
N GLU A 71 -43.29 42.38 -14.15
CA GLU A 71 -43.68 43.79 -14.20
C GLU A 71 -44.33 44.23 -12.88
N GLY A 72 -45.19 43.38 -12.30
CA GLY A 72 -45.79 43.65 -10.99
C GLY A 72 -44.76 43.81 -9.87
N PHE A 73 -43.75 42.94 -9.82
CA PHE A 73 -42.68 43.03 -8.82
C PHE A 73 -41.76 44.23 -9.03
N ALA A 74 -41.36 44.52 -10.27
CA ALA A 74 -40.50 45.67 -10.58
C ALA A 74 -41.17 47.02 -10.30
N GLN A 75 -42.49 47.12 -10.50
CA GLN A 75 -43.27 48.30 -10.12
C GLN A 75 -43.37 48.46 -8.59
N ALA A 76 -43.42 47.36 -7.84
CA ALA A 76 -43.57 47.37 -6.38
C ALA A 76 -42.24 47.55 -5.63
N ASP A 77 -41.10 47.12 -6.20
CA ASP A 77 -39.78 47.18 -5.56
C ASP A 77 -38.70 47.56 -6.56
N SER A 78 -38.23 48.81 -6.47
CA SER A 78 -37.20 49.39 -7.35
C SER A 78 -35.84 48.65 -7.34
N ARG A 79 -35.60 47.74 -6.39
CA ARG A 79 -34.39 46.90 -6.36
C ARG A 79 -34.45 45.76 -7.38
N ILE A 80 -35.61 45.50 -7.98
CA ILE A 80 -35.84 44.42 -8.93
C ILE A 80 -35.82 45.00 -10.35
N LEU A 81 -34.72 44.76 -11.06
CA LEU A 81 -34.56 45.11 -12.46
C LEU A 81 -34.96 43.94 -13.34
N ILE A 82 -35.75 44.22 -14.37
CA ILE A 82 -36.27 43.20 -15.29
C ILE A 82 -35.81 43.51 -16.71
N HIS A 83 -35.34 42.48 -17.41
CA HIS A 83 -34.92 42.54 -18.81
C HIS A 83 -35.50 41.35 -19.57
N ARG A 84 -35.64 41.49 -20.88
CA ARG A 84 -36.13 40.43 -21.75
C ARG A 84 -35.13 40.15 -22.86
N GLN A 85 -34.95 38.87 -23.17
CA GLN A 85 -34.17 38.41 -24.32
C GLN A 85 -34.93 37.30 -25.06
N GLY A 86 -34.45 36.91 -26.24
CA GLY A 86 -34.89 35.66 -26.88
C GLY A 86 -34.29 34.46 -26.15
N ASN A 87 -34.96 33.30 -26.21
CA ASN A 87 -34.53 32.08 -25.53
C ASN A 87 -33.12 31.65 -26.00
N ALA A 88 -32.13 31.90 -25.15
CA ALA A 88 -30.72 31.63 -25.38
C ALA A 88 -30.10 30.77 -24.27
N GLY A 89 -30.89 30.35 -23.29
CA GLY A 89 -30.48 29.49 -22.19
C GLY A 89 -30.12 30.26 -20.91
N ALA A 90 -30.18 29.55 -19.78
CA ALA A 90 -29.96 30.12 -18.44
C ALA A 90 -28.57 30.76 -18.28
N ALA A 91 -27.52 30.13 -18.83
CA ALA A 91 -26.16 30.69 -18.82
C ALA A 91 -26.08 32.04 -19.56
N ALA A 92 -26.72 32.16 -20.73
CA ALA A 92 -26.77 33.41 -21.49
C ALA A 92 -27.56 34.49 -20.75
N ALA A 93 -28.72 34.14 -20.17
CA ALA A 93 -29.52 35.04 -19.35
C ALA A 93 -28.76 35.54 -18.11
N ARG A 94 -27.98 34.68 -17.43
CA ARG A 94 -27.12 35.09 -16.31
C ARG A 94 -25.96 35.99 -16.74
N ASN A 95 -25.33 35.69 -17.87
CA ASN A 95 -24.30 36.56 -18.44
C ASN A 95 -24.86 37.95 -18.77
N ALA A 96 -26.06 38.02 -19.35
CA ALA A 96 -26.76 39.29 -19.59
C ALA A 96 -27.09 40.01 -18.28
N ALA A 97 -27.64 39.30 -17.29
CA ALA A 97 -27.94 39.85 -15.97
C ALA A 97 -26.71 40.45 -15.28
N ALA A 98 -25.55 39.79 -15.38
CA ALA A 98 -24.28 40.29 -14.82
C ALA A 98 -23.81 41.61 -15.45
N GLY A 99 -24.21 41.87 -16.70
CA GLY A 99 -23.97 43.14 -17.39
C GLY A 99 -24.75 44.31 -16.76
N PHE A 100 -25.98 44.06 -16.31
CA PHE A 100 -26.84 45.06 -15.66
C PHE A 100 -26.65 45.14 -14.13
N ALA A 101 -26.10 44.11 -13.51
CA ALA A 101 -25.82 44.08 -12.07
C ALA A 101 -24.90 45.24 -11.66
N SER A 102 -25.20 45.96 -10.59
CA SER A 102 -24.40 47.12 -10.15
C SER A 102 -23.54 46.85 -8.90
N ALA A 103 -23.78 45.72 -8.22
CA ALA A 103 -23.07 45.33 -7.01
C ALA A 103 -21.68 44.73 -7.27
N PRO A 104 -20.74 44.83 -6.30
CA PRO A 104 -19.43 44.17 -6.38
C PRO A 104 -19.50 42.65 -6.20
N LEU A 105 -20.50 42.15 -5.47
CA LEU A 105 -20.73 40.72 -5.27
C LEU A 105 -21.95 40.24 -6.06
N LEU A 106 -21.87 39.00 -6.53
CA LEU A 106 -22.92 38.34 -7.29
C LEU A 106 -23.36 37.07 -6.56
N CYS A 107 -24.65 36.75 -6.68
CA CYS A 107 -25.22 35.46 -6.36
C CYS A 107 -26.14 35.06 -7.52
N MET A 108 -26.11 33.79 -7.93
CA MET A 108 -27.03 33.28 -8.95
C MET A 108 -28.22 32.64 -8.23
N LEU A 109 -29.45 32.96 -8.62
CA LEU A 109 -30.64 32.38 -7.99
C LEU A 109 -31.59 31.90 -9.07
N ASP A 110 -32.01 30.64 -9.01
CA ASP A 110 -33.02 30.10 -9.93
C ASP A 110 -34.41 30.65 -9.58
N ALA A 111 -35.25 30.89 -10.59
CA ALA A 111 -36.56 31.51 -10.43
C ALA A 111 -37.60 30.62 -9.69
N ASP A 112 -37.23 29.38 -9.36
CA ASP A 112 -38.02 28.43 -8.57
C ASP A 112 -37.46 28.12 -7.18
N ASP A 113 -36.30 28.67 -6.85
CA ASP A 113 -35.63 28.51 -5.56
C ASP A 113 -35.88 29.70 -4.63
N TRP A 114 -35.54 29.56 -3.35
CA TRP A 114 -35.62 30.64 -2.39
C TRP A 114 -34.51 30.60 -1.34
N LEU A 115 -34.29 31.75 -0.70
CA LEU A 115 -33.23 31.93 0.30
C LEU A 115 -33.81 32.15 1.70
N ASP A 116 -33.06 31.74 2.71
CA ASP A 116 -33.34 32.05 4.10
C ASP A 116 -33.22 33.57 4.35
N PRO A 117 -34.07 34.20 5.18
CA PRO A 117 -33.97 35.64 5.51
C PRO A 117 -32.60 36.08 6.01
N ALA A 118 -31.82 35.16 6.58
CA ALA A 118 -30.46 35.40 7.08
C ALA A 118 -29.35 35.17 6.03
N PHE A 119 -29.69 34.94 4.75
CA PHE A 119 -28.70 34.63 3.71
C PHE A 119 -27.70 35.78 3.55
N ILE A 120 -28.17 37.00 3.26
CA ILE A 120 -27.28 38.14 2.99
C ILE A 120 -26.42 38.50 4.21
N GLU A 121 -27.02 38.58 5.42
CA GLU A 121 -26.28 38.89 6.66
C GLU A 121 -25.17 37.87 6.97
N SER A 122 -25.33 36.62 6.53
CA SER A 122 -24.39 35.54 6.79
C SER A 122 -23.29 35.45 5.72
N MET A 123 -23.65 35.70 4.45
CA MET A 123 -22.74 35.53 3.31
C MET A 123 -21.82 36.73 3.09
N LEU A 124 -22.32 37.97 3.25
CA LEU A 124 -21.56 39.19 2.95
C LEU A 124 -20.23 39.31 3.72
N PRO A 125 -20.19 39.17 5.07
CA PRO A 125 -18.95 39.38 5.81
C PRO A 125 -17.84 38.40 5.44
N VAL A 126 -18.21 37.23 4.93
CA VAL A 126 -17.27 36.19 4.50
C VAL A 126 -16.73 36.49 3.10
N ALA A 127 -17.58 36.95 2.18
CA ALA A 127 -17.22 37.26 0.81
C ALA A 127 -16.30 38.50 0.70
N GLU A 128 -16.41 39.46 1.61
CA GLU A 128 -15.61 40.70 1.62
C GLU A 128 -14.21 40.55 2.24
N HIS A 129 -13.87 39.39 2.78
CA HIS A 129 -12.67 39.22 3.59
C HIS A 129 -11.40 38.97 2.75
N GLY A 130 -10.44 39.89 2.82
CA GLY A 130 -9.04 39.70 2.37
C GLY A 130 -8.66 40.42 1.08
N GLN A 131 -7.38 40.29 0.66
CA GLN A 131 -6.84 40.86 -0.58
C GLN A 131 -7.07 39.99 -1.82
N GLN A 132 -7.44 38.71 -1.62
CA GLN A 132 -7.72 37.75 -2.70
C GLN A 132 -9.23 37.67 -2.96
N PRO A 133 -9.66 37.34 -4.20
CA PRO A 133 -11.08 37.15 -4.48
C PRO A 133 -11.63 35.95 -3.68
N THR A 134 -12.62 36.20 -2.83
CA THR A 134 -13.23 35.20 -1.95
C THR A 134 -14.59 34.76 -2.49
N VAL A 135 -14.82 33.45 -2.54
CA VAL A 135 -16.09 32.80 -2.86
C VAL A 135 -16.67 32.22 -1.58
N ALA A 136 -17.78 32.78 -1.10
CA ALA A 136 -18.49 32.28 0.07
C ALA A 136 -19.54 31.24 -0.36
N TYR A 137 -19.64 30.13 0.36
CA TYR A 137 -20.63 29.09 0.10
C TYR A 137 -21.27 28.57 1.40
N CYS A 138 -22.51 28.11 1.31
CA CYS A 138 -23.26 27.58 2.44
C CYS A 138 -23.93 26.23 2.12
N SER A 139 -24.53 25.61 3.13
CA SER A 139 -25.33 24.40 2.95
C SER A 139 -26.69 24.73 2.35
N TYR A 140 -27.29 23.77 1.65
CA TYR A 140 -28.61 23.93 1.04
C TYR A 140 -29.52 22.75 1.37
N ARG A 141 -30.80 22.85 1.02
CA ARG A 141 -31.77 21.78 1.22
C ARG A 141 -32.63 21.59 -0.02
N ARG A 142 -32.83 20.34 -0.42
CA ARG A 142 -33.79 19.99 -1.47
C ARG A 142 -35.20 19.93 -0.90
N VAL A 143 -36.16 20.47 -1.63
CA VAL A 143 -37.59 20.45 -1.29
C VAL A 143 -38.35 19.78 -2.41
N THR A 144 -39.03 18.69 -2.05
CA THR A 144 -39.82 17.86 -2.97
C THR A 144 -41.07 18.60 -3.46
N PRO A 145 -41.70 18.15 -4.57
CA PRO A 145 -42.96 18.74 -5.05
C PRO A 145 -44.09 18.75 -4.02
N ASP A 146 -44.09 17.82 -3.06
CA ASP A 146 -45.04 17.74 -1.95
C ASP A 146 -44.58 18.49 -0.68
N TRP A 147 -43.63 19.42 -0.83
CA TRP A 147 -43.10 20.30 0.22
C TRP A 147 -42.36 19.61 1.37
N ARG A 148 -42.02 18.32 1.24
CA ARG A 148 -41.11 17.66 2.18
C ARG A 148 -39.70 18.19 1.98
N MET A 149 -39.11 18.61 3.10
CA MET A 149 -37.72 19.02 3.20
C MET A 149 -36.83 17.78 3.36
N LEU A 150 -35.94 17.55 2.39
CA LEU A 150 -34.94 16.48 2.46
C LEU A 150 -33.81 16.85 3.46
N PRO A 151 -32.90 15.91 3.80
CA PRO A 151 -31.73 16.23 4.61
C PRO A 151 -30.93 17.42 4.08
N VAL A 152 -30.23 18.12 4.97
CA VAL A 152 -29.36 19.25 4.60
C VAL A 152 -28.16 18.72 3.82
N GLU A 153 -27.93 19.30 2.65
CA GLU A 153 -26.75 19.06 1.82
C GLU A 153 -25.61 19.93 2.32
N ILE A 154 -24.57 19.30 2.85
CA ILE A 154 -23.39 19.97 3.40
C ILE A 154 -22.25 19.83 2.39
N PRO A 155 -21.84 20.92 1.71
CA PRO A 155 -20.68 20.89 0.85
C PRO A 155 -19.42 20.47 1.62
N PRO A 156 -18.47 19.76 0.97
CA PRO A 156 -17.18 19.45 1.57
C PRO A 156 -16.38 20.73 1.85
N ASP A 157 -15.33 20.61 2.67
CA ASP A 157 -14.40 21.73 2.87
C ASP A 157 -13.57 21.98 1.59
N LEU A 158 -13.85 23.12 0.95
CA LEU A 158 -13.20 23.58 -0.28
C LEU A 158 -11.99 24.50 -0.04
N SER A 159 -11.45 24.58 1.17
CA SER A 159 -10.32 25.47 1.48
C SER A 159 -9.02 25.13 0.71
N GLY A 160 -8.32 26.16 0.23
CA GLY A 160 -7.05 26.03 -0.48
C GLY A 160 -7.18 25.19 -1.77
N ASP A 161 -6.23 24.28 -2.00
CA ASP A 161 -6.25 23.41 -3.18
C ASP A 161 -7.38 22.37 -3.16
N ARG A 162 -8.15 22.23 -2.06
CA ARG A 162 -9.31 21.32 -2.00
C ARG A 162 -10.38 21.70 -3.03
N ALA A 163 -10.62 22.99 -3.25
CA ALA A 163 -11.54 23.46 -4.30
C ALA A 163 -11.15 22.96 -5.68
N LYS A 164 -9.87 23.11 -6.06
CA LYS A 164 -9.36 22.64 -7.37
C LYS A 164 -9.57 21.13 -7.51
N ARG A 165 -9.33 20.37 -6.44
CA ARG A 165 -9.51 18.90 -6.44
C ARG A 165 -10.96 18.50 -6.58
N GLU A 166 -11.84 19.06 -5.76
CA GLU A 166 -13.27 18.68 -5.77
C GLU A 166 -13.92 19.06 -7.09
N PHE A 167 -13.76 20.32 -7.53
CA PHE A 167 -14.33 20.81 -8.79
C PHE A 167 -13.67 20.21 -10.03
N SER A 168 -12.58 19.49 -9.89
CA SER A 168 -12.07 18.69 -11.00
C SER A 168 -12.87 17.40 -11.26
N SER A 169 -13.65 16.95 -10.27
CA SER A 169 -14.37 15.67 -10.33
C SER A 169 -15.89 15.82 -10.18
N PHE A 170 -16.37 16.90 -9.57
CA PHE A 170 -17.79 17.07 -9.25
C PHE A 170 -18.18 18.51 -8.91
N CYS A 171 -19.45 18.86 -9.13
CA CYS A 171 -20.02 20.10 -8.63
C CYS A 171 -20.48 19.94 -7.17
N ALA A 172 -19.66 20.41 -6.23
CA ALA A 172 -19.90 20.19 -4.80
C ALA A 172 -20.81 21.22 -4.12
N VAL A 173 -21.25 22.26 -4.83
CA VAL A 173 -22.08 23.35 -4.30
C VAL A 173 -23.26 23.61 -5.23
N ALA A 174 -24.42 23.95 -4.67
CA ALA A 174 -25.55 24.40 -5.47
C ALA A 174 -25.35 25.85 -5.91
N ILE A 175 -25.78 26.18 -7.13
CA ILE A 175 -25.61 27.50 -7.75
C ILE A 175 -26.12 28.66 -6.88
N HIS A 176 -27.24 28.46 -6.20
CA HIS A 176 -27.91 29.43 -5.32
C HIS A 176 -27.41 29.43 -3.87
N ALA A 177 -26.34 28.70 -3.58
CA ALA A 177 -25.67 28.66 -2.27
C ALA A 177 -24.31 29.37 -2.27
N VAL A 178 -23.99 30.13 -3.33
CA VAL A 178 -22.65 30.71 -3.55
C VAL A 178 -22.73 32.22 -3.81
N VAL A 179 -21.88 32.98 -3.12
CA VAL A 179 -21.63 34.41 -3.36
C VAL A 179 -20.19 34.60 -3.82
N PHE A 180 -19.98 35.33 -4.92
CA PHE A 180 -18.68 35.48 -5.56
C PHE A 180 -18.46 36.89 -6.14
N PRO A 181 -17.20 37.32 -6.39
CA PRO A 181 -16.92 38.66 -6.88
C PRO A 181 -17.31 38.85 -8.36
N LYS A 182 -17.99 39.96 -8.67
CA LYS A 182 -18.35 40.35 -10.03
C LYS A 182 -17.13 40.48 -10.95
N GLU A 183 -16.06 41.07 -10.44
CA GLU A 183 -14.83 41.28 -11.21
C GLU A 183 -14.21 39.94 -11.65
N LEU A 184 -14.20 38.93 -10.76
CA LEU A 184 -13.71 37.60 -11.08
C LEU A 184 -14.56 36.93 -12.17
N PHE A 185 -15.89 37.06 -12.08
CA PHE A 185 -16.81 36.54 -13.09
C PHE A 185 -16.57 37.15 -14.47
N ILE A 186 -16.44 38.48 -14.55
CA ILE A 186 -16.17 39.18 -15.81
C ILE A 186 -14.79 38.80 -16.37
N ARG A 187 -13.75 38.79 -15.52
CA ARG A 187 -12.39 38.44 -15.91
C ARG A 187 -12.29 37.04 -16.51
N LEU A 188 -13.09 36.10 -16.01
CA LEU A 188 -13.14 34.72 -16.51
C LEU A 188 -14.08 34.52 -17.70
N GLY A 189 -14.70 35.59 -18.22
CA GLY A 189 -15.58 35.54 -19.39
C GLY A 189 -17.01 35.08 -19.10
N GLY A 190 -17.43 35.07 -17.83
CA GLY A 190 -18.77 34.64 -17.41
C GLY A 190 -18.97 33.12 -17.46
N MET A 191 -20.24 32.71 -17.66
CA MET A 191 -20.64 31.31 -17.84
C MET A 191 -20.46 30.86 -19.29
N ASP A 192 -20.07 29.59 -19.48
CA ASP A 192 -19.96 28.98 -20.80
C ASP A 192 -21.36 28.64 -21.34
N VAL A 193 -21.78 29.34 -22.40
CA VAL A 193 -23.12 29.19 -23.00
C VAL A 193 -23.28 27.92 -23.83
N GLU A 194 -22.19 27.19 -24.10
CA GLU A 194 -22.26 25.89 -24.78
C GLU A 194 -22.65 24.74 -23.84
N LEU A 195 -22.59 24.98 -22.52
CA LEU A 195 -23.04 24.06 -21.49
C LEU A 195 -24.53 24.28 -21.21
N GLN A 196 -25.31 23.20 -21.24
CA GLN A 196 -26.75 23.25 -20.93
C GLN A 196 -27.02 22.85 -19.47
N THR A 197 -26.05 22.15 -18.88
CA THR A 197 -25.95 21.74 -17.48
C THR A 197 -24.48 21.89 -17.08
N CYS A 198 -24.19 21.93 -15.78
CA CYS A 198 -22.82 22.06 -15.25
C CYS A 198 -22.11 23.39 -15.61
N GLU A 199 -22.84 24.41 -16.07
CA GLU A 199 -22.30 25.74 -16.36
C GLU A 199 -21.76 26.44 -15.09
N ASP A 200 -22.36 26.15 -13.94
CA ASP A 200 -21.95 26.59 -12.62
C ASP A 200 -20.71 25.84 -12.15
N TRP A 201 -20.69 24.52 -12.32
CA TRP A 201 -19.54 23.68 -12.03
C TRP A 201 -18.29 24.16 -12.77
N ASP A 202 -18.42 24.41 -14.08
CA ASP A 202 -17.34 24.97 -14.89
C ASP A 202 -16.83 26.32 -14.34
N LEU A 203 -17.73 27.20 -13.92
CA LEU A 203 -17.37 28.49 -13.35
C LEU A 203 -16.61 28.31 -12.04
N TRP A 204 -17.08 27.46 -11.13
CA TRP A 204 -16.41 27.20 -9.85
C TRP A 204 -15.02 26.59 -10.05
N LEU A 205 -14.89 25.67 -11.00
CA LEU A 205 -13.60 25.13 -11.44
C LEU A 205 -12.66 26.25 -11.89
N ARG A 206 -13.09 27.09 -12.84
CA ARG A 206 -12.27 28.20 -13.35
C ARG A 206 -11.91 29.20 -12.26
N MET A 207 -12.81 29.50 -11.34
CA MET A 207 -12.53 30.37 -10.19
C MET A 207 -11.47 29.77 -9.26
N ALA A 208 -11.55 28.48 -8.96
CA ALA A 208 -10.55 27.78 -8.15
C ALA A 208 -9.15 27.79 -8.79
N PHE A 209 -9.08 27.57 -10.10
CA PHE A 209 -7.82 27.64 -10.86
C PHE A 209 -7.31 29.07 -11.04
N ALA A 210 -8.18 30.08 -10.99
CA ALA A 210 -7.82 31.49 -11.00
C ALA A 210 -7.38 32.05 -9.62
N GLY A 211 -7.26 31.19 -8.60
CA GLY A 211 -6.76 31.55 -7.27
C GLY A 211 -7.81 32.10 -6.32
N ALA A 212 -9.10 31.84 -6.54
CA ALA A 212 -10.15 32.24 -5.61
C ALA A 212 -10.09 31.44 -4.31
N VAL A 213 -10.36 32.11 -3.18
CA VAL A 213 -10.42 31.50 -1.85
C VAL A 213 -11.85 31.08 -1.56
N PHE A 214 -12.09 29.79 -1.33
CA PHE A 214 -13.42 29.28 -0.97
C PHE A 214 -13.59 29.25 0.55
N ARG A 215 -14.67 29.84 1.06
CA ARG A 215 -14.99 29.87 2.51
C ARG A 215 -16.41 29.39 2.80
N GLN A 216 -16.51 28.39 3.68
CA GLN A 216 -17.78 27.82 4.09
C GLN A 216 -18.46 28.64 5.19
N ILE A 217 -19.78 28.70 5.12
CA ILE A 217 -20.65 29.13 6.21
C ILE A 217 -21.43 27.91 6.69
N ASP A 218 -21.29 27.58 7.98
CA ASP A 218 -21.95 26.44 8.62
C ASP A 218 -23.43 26.75 8.95
N LYS A 219 -24.20 27.11 7.92
CA LYS A 219 -25.64 27.34 7.96
C LYS A 219 -26.27 26.81 6.68
N CYS A 220 -27.51 26.32 6.78
CA CYS A 220 -28.35 26.00 5.64
C CYS A 220 -29.17 27.25 5.29
N LEU A 221 -28.79 27.97 4.23
CA LEU A 221 -29.38 29.29 3.89
C LEU A 221 -30.14 29.30 2.56
N SER A 222 -30.24 28.14 1.91
CA SER A 222 -30.61 28.02 0.50
C SER A 222 -31.52 26.81 0.31
N PHE A 223 -32.57 26.96 -0.49
CA PHE A 223 -33.58 25.92 -0.69
C PHE A 223 -33.84 25.68 -2.18
N TYR A 224 -33.57 24.43 -2.61
CA TYR A 224 -33.72 23.96 -3.98
C TYR A 224 -35.09 23.31 -4.18
N ARG A 225 -35.93 23.85 -5.05
CA ARG A 225 -37.24 23.27 -5.39
C ARG A 225 -37.07 22.20 -6.47
N MET A 226 -37.38 20.94 -6.12
CA MET A 226 -37.35 19.84 -7.08
C MET A 226 -38.58 19.92 -7.99
N LYS A 227 -38.35 20.02 -9.31
CA LYS A 227 -39.42 20.01 -10.33
C LYS A 227 -39.16 18.93 -11.37
N ALA A 228 -40.20 18.21 -11.76
CA ALA A 228 -40.11 17.25 -12.86
C ALA A 228 -39.83 17.98 -14.18
N GLY A 229 -38.94 17.41 -15.01
CA GLY A 229 -38.55 18.02 -16.28
C GLY A 229 -37.60 19.21 -16.17
N SER A 230 -36.95 19.41 -15.01
CA SER A 230 -35.84 20.37 -14.88
C SER A 230 -34.68 20.00 -15.81
N LEU A 231 -33.87 21.00 -16.21
CA LEU A 231 -32.68 20.76 -17.03
C LEU A 231 -31.69 19.81 -16.34
N SER A 232 -31.53 19.96 -15.02
CA SER A 232 -30.71 19.11 -14.15
C SER A 232 -31.24 17.67 -14.00
N GLY A 233 -32.48 17.42 -14.38
CA GLY A 233 -33.10 16.09 -14.36
C GLY A 233 -32.85 15.26 -15.62
N ASP A 234 -32.13 15.78 -16.63
CA ASP A 234 -31.78 15.06 -17.86
C ASP A 234 -30.38 14.41 -17.71
N PRO A 235 -30.29 13.09 -17.43
CA PRO A 235 -29.01 12.45 -17.15
C PRO A 235 -28.05 12.47 -18.35
N ARG A 236 -28.56 12.50 -19.59
CA ARG A 236 -27.71 12.51 -20.78
C ARG A 236 -26.98 13.85 -20.94
N LYS A 237 -27.70 14.96 -20.75
CA LYS A 237 -27.08 16.30 -20.79
C LYS A 237 -26.05 16.45 -19.68
N MET A 238 -26.40 16.01 -18.48
CA MET A 238 -25.54 16.12 -17.31
C MET A 238 -24.23 15.32 -17.46
N VAL A 239 -24.29 14.07 -17.90
CA VAL A 239 -23.07 13.28 -18.15
C VAL A 239 -22.24 13.88 -19.28
N ARG A 240 -22.88 14.30 -20.39
CA ARG A 240 -22.19 14.94 -21.53
C ARG A 240 -21.44 16.20 -21.11
N ASP A 241 -22.10 17.09 -20.38
CA ASP A 241 -21.52 18.38 -19.99
C ASP A 241 -20.47 18.18 -18.88
N ALA A 242 -20.67 17.23 -17.96
CA ALA A 242 -19.66 16.80 -17.00
C ALA A 242 -18.37 16.28 -17.65
N VAL A 243 -18.47 15.50 -18.73
CA VAL A 243 -17.31 15.05 -19.52
C VAL A 243 -16.53 16.26 -20.05
N ARG A 244 -17.22 17.30 -20.54
CA ARG A 244 -16.56 18.54 -21.00
C ARG A 244 -15.85 19.28 -19.87
N VAL A 245 -16.51 19.43 -18.71
CA VAL A 245 -15.91 20.11 -17.54
C VAL A 245 -14.70 19.36 -17.00
N THR A 246 -14.75 18.02 -16.93
CA THR A 246 -13.62 17.20 -16.46
C THR A 246 -12.43 17.22 -17.44
N ILE A 247 -12.67 17.25 -18.75
CA ILE A 247 -11.62 17.46 -19.76
C ILE A 247 -10.98 18.84 -19.60
N ARG A 248 -11.78 19.88 -19.37
CA ARG A 248 -11.27 21.24 -19.10
C ARG A 248 -10.44 21.31 -17.82
N ALA A 249 -10.86 20.61 -16.77
CA ALA A 249 -10.10 20.49 -15.53
C ALA A 249 -8.71 19.89 -15.77
N GLN A 250 -8.60 18.87 -16.64
CA GLN A 250 -7.32 18.29 -17.04
C GLN A 250 -6.42 19.33 -17.71
N ALA A 251 -6.95 20.07 -18.70
CA ALA A 251 -6.20 21.08 -19.43
C ALA A 251 -5.71 22.21 -18.50
N LEU A 252 -6.54 22.67 -17.55
CA LEU A 252 -6.16 23.68 -16.57
C LEU A 252 -5.04 23.20 -15.64
N ARG A 253 -4.97 21.91 -15.32
CA ARG A 253 -3.86 21.35 -14.54
C ARG A 253 -2.58 21.25 -15.32
N MET A 254 -2.61 20.81 -16.57
CA MET A 254 -1.40 20.70 -17.39
C MET A 254 -0.74 22.07 -17.62
N ASN A 255 -1.52 23.15 -17.58
CA ASN A 255 -1.03 24.52 -17.74
C ASN A 255 -0.55 25.17 -16.44
N GLY A 256 -0.93 24.66 -15.27
CA GLY A 256 -0.38 25.07 -13.98
C GLY A 256 0.81 24.17 -13.64
N GLU A 257 1.92 24.71 -13.14
CA GLU A 257 3.13 23.94 -12.76
C GLU A 257 2.90 22.99 -11.55
N GLN A 258 1.88 22.12 -11.59
CA GLN A 258 1.63 21.09 -10.60
C GLN A 258 2.26 19.78 -11.07
N SER A 259 3.23 19.28 -10.29
CA SER A 259 3.91 18.01 -10.52
C SER A 259 2.92 16.84 -10.59
N ALA A 260 3.17 15.91 -11.52
CA ALA A 260 2.40 14.67 -11.69
C ALA A 260 2.57 13.65 -10.53
N ASP A 261 3.55 13.85 -9.64
CA ASP A 261 3.93 12.92 -8.56
C ASP A 261 3.21 13.14 -7.21
N ASP A 262 2.18 13.98 -7.17
CA ASP A 262 1.36 14.13 -5.95
C ASP A 262 0.43 12.91 -5.78
N GLU A 263 0.43 12.24 -4.61
CA GLU A 263 -0.58 11.20 -4.28
C GLU A 263 -2.03 11.70 -4.48
N ASN A 264 -2.22 13.02 -4.45
CA ASN A 264 -3.48 13.69 -4.76
C ASN A 264 -3.89 13.70 -6.25
N ALA A 265 -2.98 13.37 -7.19
CA ALA A 265 -3.27 13.34 -8.62
C ALA A 265 -4.35 12.29 -8.97
N ARG A 266 -4.41 11.17 -8.24
CA ARG A 266 -5.41 10.10 -8.44
C ARG A 266 -6.86 10.56 -8.26
N TRP A 267 -7.13 11.45 -7.31
CA TRP A 267 -8.49 11.95 -7.02
C TRP A 267 -8.98 13.00 -8.00
N THR A 268 -8.08 13.43 -8.88
CA THR A 268 -8.32 14.52 -9.80
C THR A 268 -8.26 14.03 -11.25
N ALA A 269 -8.02 12.74 -11.49
CA ALA A 269 -8.06 12.16 -12.83
C ALA A 269 -9.45 12.35 -13.48
N PRO A 270 -9.52 12.81 -14.74
CA PRO A 270 -10.80 13.00 -15.45
C PRO A 270 -11.67 11.74 -15.47
N ALA A 271 -11.03 10.58 -15.64
CA ALA A 271 -11.64 9.27 -15.57
C ALA A 271 -12.48 9.09 -14.29
N LEU A 272 -11.94 9.40 -13.11
CA LEU A 272 -12.67 9.27 -11.85
C LEU A 272 -13.86 10.23 -11.76
N GLY A 273 -13.73 11.47 -12.24
CA GLY A 273 -14.82 12.44 -12.30
C GLY A 273 -15.96 12.01 -13.23
N GLN A 274 -15.60 11.45 -14.39
CA GLN A 274 -16.55 10.90 -15.36
C GLN A 274 -17.29 9.69 -14.78
N LEU A 275 -16.56 8.78 -14.11
CA LEU A 275 -17.14 7.61 -13.44
C LEU A 275 -18.09 8.02 -12.30
N ARG A 276 -17.69 9.02 -11.49
CA ARG A 276 -18.52 9.61 -10.44
C ARG A 276 -19.84 10.12 -11.02
N MET A 277 -19.77 10.89 -12.11
CA MET A 277 -20.97 11.46 -12.71
C MET A 277 -21.87 10.40 -13.35
N LEU A 278 -21.31 9.44 -14.07
CA LEU A 278 -22.06 8.32 -14.63
C LEU A 278 -22.81 7.57 -13.51
N ALA A 279 -22.10 7.18 -12.44
CA ALA A 279 -22.67 6.43 -11.33
C ALA A 279 -23.78 7.23 -10.61
N TRP A 280 -23.56 8.53 -10.38
CA TRP A 280 -24.56 9.38 -9.74
C TRP A 280 -25.79 9.58 -10.63
N ALA A 281 -25.61 9.95 -11.90
CA ALA A 281 -26.69 10.22 -12.85
C ALA A 281 -27.54 8.97 -13.11
N ALA A 282 -26.89 7.81 -13.31
CA ALA A 282 -27.58 6.54 -13.49
C ALA A 282 -28.40 6.14 -12.26
N SER A 283 -27.84 6.33 -11.06
CA SER A 283 -28.52 5.99 -9.80
C SER A 283 -29.66 6.96 -9.46
N ALA A 284 -29.46 8.27 -9.65
CA ALA A 284 -30.47 9.30 -9.40
C ALA A 284 -31.65 9.24 -10.37
N ASN A 285 -31.43 8.74 -11.58
CA ASN A 285 -32.48 8.62 -12.60
C ASN A 285 -32.95 7.18 -12.81
N LEU A 286 -32.46 6.23 -12.01
CA LEU A 286 -32.81 4.81 -12.08
C LEU A 286 -32.66 4.21 -13.49
N CYS A 287 -31.58 4.56 -14.18
CA CYS A 287 -31.33 4.13 -15.56
C CYS A 287 -31.07 2.62 -15.64
N VAL A 288 -31.68 1.96 -16.63
CA VAL A 288 -31.55 0.52 -16.91
C VAL A 288 -31.26 0.28 -18.39
N GLY A 289 -30.69 -0.88 -18.73
CA GLY A 289 -30.52 -1.35 -20.11
C GLY A 289 -29.99 -0.29 -21.09
N ALA A 290 -30.79 0.02 -22.11
CA ALA A 290 -30.40 0.95 -23.19
C ALA A 290 -30.14 2.38 -22.70
N ASP A 291 -30.82 2.85 -21.65
CA ASP A 291 -30.58 4.19 -21.11
C ASP A 291 -29.24 4.28 -20.41
N LEU A 292 -28.87 3.25 -19.63
CA LEU A 292 -27.56 3.17 -19.01
C LEU A 292 -26.44 3.05 -20.06
N ALA A 293 -26.63 2.22 -21.08
CA ALA A 293 -25.68 2.09 -22.17
C ALA A 293 -25.49 3.42 -22.93
N ALA A 294 -26.56 4.18 -23.13
CA ALA A 294 -26.51 5.50 -23.75
C ALA A 294 -25.72 6.51 -22.89
N LEU A 295 -25.80 6.43 -21.55
CA LEU A 295 -24.98 7.27 -20.67
C LEU A 295 -23.50 6.86 -20.71
N ALA A 296 -23.22 5.57 -20.67
CA ALA A 296 -21.85 5.05 -20.74
C ALA A 296 -21.15 5.46 -22.05
N ALA A 297 -21.87 5.44 -23.17
CA ALA A 297 -21.35 5.84 -24.48
C ALA A 297 -20.99 7.33 -24.61
N LEU A 298 -21.35 8.18 -23.64
CA LEU A 298 -20.94 9.59 -23.60
C LEU A 298 -19.52 9.76 -23.07
N LEU A 299 -18.97 8.76 -22.39
CA LEU A 299 -17.61 8.78 -21.88
C LEU A 299 -16.63 8.39 -23.01
N PRO A 300 -15.44 9.01 -23.11
CA PRO A 300 -14.43 8.62 -24.10
C PRO A 300 -13.98 7.16 -23.94
N GLU A 301 -13.85 6.72 -22.69
CA GLU A 301 -13.53 5.35 -22.28
C GLU A 301 -14.19 5.11 -20.91
N LEU A 302 -14.62 3.87 -20.64
CA LEU A 302 -15.14 3.52 -19.32
C LEU A 302 -13.99 3.20 -18.35
N PRO A 303 -13.78 4.00 -17.29
CA PRO A 303 -12.66 3.78 -16.37
C PRO A 303 -12.82 2.55 -15.49
N ASP A 304 -11.69 1.95 -15.11
CA ASP A 304 -11.64 0.90 -14.08
C ASP A 304 -12.12 1.45 -12.72
N ALA A 305 -13.09 0.77 -12.13
CA ALA A 305 -13.65 1.10 -10.82
C ALA A 305 -12.92 0.42 -9.65
N ALA A 306 -12.00 -0.51 -9.92
CA ALA A 306 -11.25 -1.24 -8.91
C ALA A 306 -10.42 -0.28 -8.03
N GLY A 307 -10.50 -0.45 -6.71
CA GLY A 307 -9.88 0.42 -5.73
C GLY A 307 -10.68 1.70 -5.41
N TYR A 308 -11.74 2.01 -6.15
CA TYR A 308 -12.64 3.16 -5.93
C TYR A 308 -14.04 2.75 -5.42
N GLU A 309 -14.25 1.48 -5.06
CA GLU A 309 -15.56 0.93 -4.74
C GLU A 309 -16.22 1.63 -3.56
N GLY A 310 -15.44 1.99 -2.52
CA GLY A 310 -15.92 2.75 -1.36
C GLY A 310 -16.50 4.11 -1.74
N PHE A 311 -15.82 4.81 -2.62
CA PHE A 311 -16.24 6.11 -3.13
C PHE A 311 -17.49 5.97 -4.02
N LEU A 312 -17.46 5.05 -4.98
CA LEU A 312 -18.58 4.83 -5.89
C LEU A 312 -19.84 4.32 -5.17
N ALA A 313 -19.69 3.47 -4.15
CA ALA A 313 -20.82 3.04 -3.33
C ALA A 313 -21.50 4.23 -2.62
N ALA A 314 -20.73 5.20 -2.11
CA ALA A 314 -21.29 6.42 -1.52
C ALA A 314 -22.00 7.30 -2.57
N VAL A 315 -21.42 7.42 -3.76
CA VAL A 315 -21.99 8.17 -4.88
C VAL A 315 -23.31 7.55 -5.36
N ILE A 316 -23.33 6.23 -5.55
CA ILE A 316 -24.52 5.46 -5.93
C ILE A 316 -25.59 5.62 -4.85
N PHE A 317 -25.24 5.41 -3.58
CA PHE A 317 -26.17 5.54 -2.46
C PHE A 317 -26.79 6.94 -2.39
N HIS A 318 -25.98 7.99 -2.49
CA HIS A 318 -26.48 9.37 -2.55
C HIS A 318 -27.37 9.63 -3.78
N GLY A 319 -27.00 9.08 -4.94
CA GLY A 319 -27.83 9.12 -6.15
C GLY A 319 -29.20 8.49 -5.94
N LEU A 320 -29.26 7.27 -5.39
CA LEU A 320 -30.51 6.58 -5.04
C LEU A 320 -31.36 7.41 -4.07
N GLN A 321 -30.75 8.00 -3.04
CA GLN A 321 -31.48 8.83 -2.09
C GLN A 321 -32.09 10.07 -2.74
N THR A 322 -31.32 10.72 -3.61
CA THR A 322 -31.75 11.92 -4.35
C THR A 322 -32.88 11.59 -5.32
N GLY A 323 -32.71 10.55 -6.14
CA GLY A 323 -33.67 10.15 -7.16
C GLY A 323 -35.02 9.68 -6.62
N LEU A 324 -35.00 8.99 -5.48
CA LEU A 324 -36.22 8.52 -4.81
C LEU A 324 -36.80 9.51 -3.81
N ALA A 325 -36.12 10.64 -3.59
CA ALA A 325 -36.53 11.68 -2.64
C ALA A 325 -36.84 11.10 -1.23
N VAL A 326 -35.96 10.23 -0.73
CA VAL A 326 -36.09 9.62 0.60
C VAL A 326 -35.43 10.49 1.65
N ALA A 327 -36.16 10.75 2.75
CA ALA A 327 -35.62 11.51 3.87
C ALA A 327 -34.79 10.64 4.81
N ASN A 328 -35.17 9.37 4.97
CA ASN A 328 -34.41 8.36 5.69
C ASN A 328 -33.88 7.30 4.73
N ALA A 329 -32.58 7.01 4.80
CA ALA A 329 -31.96 5.97 3.98
C ALA A 329 -32.56 4.57 4.19
N ALA A 330 -33.13 4.28 5.36
CA ALA A 330 -33.80 3.00 5.63
C ALA A 330 -35.03 2.78 4.74
N ASP A 331 -35.64 3.85 4.23
CA ASP A 331 -36.81 3.79 3.35
C ASP A 331 -36.45 3.20 1.97
N LEU A 332 -35.16 3.18 1.60
CA LEU A 332 -34.69 2.50 0.39
C LEU A 332 -35.01 1.00 0.41
N ILE A 333 -35.14 0.40 1.59
CA ILE A 333 -35.52 -1.01 1.73
C ILE A 333 -36.95 -1.24 1.21
N ASP A 334 -37.89 -0.33 1.51
CA ASP A 334 -39.27 -0.44 1.04
C ASP A 334 -39.42 -0.14 -0.45
N LEU A 335 -38.50 0.65 -1.01
CA LEU A 335 -38.49 1.04 -2.42
C LEU A 335 -37.60 0.14 -3.28
N GLN A 336 -37.15 -1.00 -2.75
CA GLN A 336 -36.16 -1.84 -3.40
C GLN A 336 -36.54 -2.26 -4.83
N GLU A 337 -37.80 -2.61 -5.07
CA GLU A 337 -38.28 -2.97 -6.41
C GLU A 337 -38.10 -1.84 -7.45
N ARG A 338 -38.09 -0.57 -7.00
CA ARG A 338 -37.94 0.59 -7.88
C ARG A 338 -36.50 0.83 -8.32
N TRP A 339 -35.51 0.52 -7.48
CA TRP A 339 -34.11 0.88 -7.74
C TRP A 339 -33.15 -0.29 -7.95
N ASN A 340 -33.48 -1.47 -7.42
CA ASN A 340 -32.59 -2.63 -7.50
C ASN A 340 -32.23 -3.01 -8.95
N PRO A 341 -33.14 -2.95 -9.96
CA PRO A 341 -32.78 -3.22 -11.35
C PRO A 341 -31.70 -2.26 -11.88
N ALA A 342 -31.88 -0.95 -11.68
CA ALA A 342 -30.93 0.08 -12.10
C ALA A 342 -29.57 -0.07 -11.43
N PHE A 343 -29.58 -0.34 -10.13
CA PHE A 343 -28.36 -0.59 -9.37
C PHE A 343 -27.59 -1.81 -9.86
N LEU A 344 -28.28 -2.94 -10.09
CA LEU A 344 -27.62 -4.16 -10.56
C LEU A 344 -27.10 -4.02 -12.00
N ASP A 345 -27.82 -3.31 -12.88
CA ASP A 345 -27.33 -2.97 -14.23
C ASP A 345 -26.07 -2.11 -14.18
N LEU A 346 -26.05 -1.06 -13.35
CA LEU A 346 -24.88 -0.21 -13.16
C LEU A 346 -23.69 -1.02 -12.63
N VAL A 347 -23.90 -1.84 -11.60
CA VAL A 347 -22.86 -2.69 -11.03
C VAL A 347 -22.29 -3.65 -12.08
N ARG A 348 -23.14 -4.25 -12.92
CA ARG A 348 -22.69 -5.13 -14.02
C ARG A 348 -21.85 -4.37 -15.05
N LEU A 349 -22.28 -3.17 -15.46
CA LEU A 349 -21.54 -2.35 -16.42
C LEU A 349 -20.15 -2.01 -15.89
N LEU A 350 -20.06 -1.60 -14.61
CA LEU A 350 -18.80 -1.28 -13.96
C LEU A 350 -17.88 -2.50 -13.88
N GLU A 351 -18.42 -3.66 -13.46
CA GLU A 351 -17.67 -4.91 -13.34
C GLU A 351 -17.14 -5.44 -14.68
N GLN A 352 -17.82 -5.19 -15.80
CA GLN A 352 -17.34 -5.56 -17.15
C GLN A 352 -16.05 -4.84 -17.57
N HIS A 353 -15.73 -3.71 -16.95
CA HIS A 353 -14.56 -2.89 -17.29
C HIS A 353 -13.61 -2.73 -16.11
N SER A 354 -13.79 -3.53 -15.05
CA SER A 354 -12.99 -3.49 -13.83
C SER A 354 -12.51 -4.89 -13.45
N LEU A 355 -11.68 -4.98 -12.42
CA LEU A 355 -11.26 -6.28 -11.88
C LEU A 355 -12.48 -7.13 -11.45
N PRO A 356 -12.56 -8.43 -11.82
CA PRO A 356 -13.64 -9.29 -11.35
C PRO A 356 -13.76 -9.30 -9.81
N GLY A 357 -14.97 -9.13 -9.29
CA GLY A 357 -15.23 -8.97 -7.85
C GLY A 357 -15.50 -7.53 -7.42
N THR A 358 -15.16 -6.52 -8.24
CA THR A 358 -15.52 -5.11 -7.98
C THR A 358 -17.03 -4.94 -7.79
N GLY A 359 -17.84 -5.60 -8.63
CA GLY A 359 -19.29 -5.50 -8.52
C GLY A 359 -19.82 -6.13 -7.23
N ARG A 360 -19.21 -7.24 -6.79
CA ARG A 360 -19.49 -7.84 -5.48
C ARG A 360 -19.24 -6.84 -4.36
N ARG A 361 -18.06 -6.22 -4.34
CA ARG A 361 -17.68 -5.26 -3.31
C ARG A 361 -18.60 -4.03 -3.26
N LEU A 362 -19.02 -3.51 -4.42
CA LEU A 362 -19.99 -2.41 -4.50
C LEU A 362 -21.34 -2.78 -3.85
N LYS A 363 -21.87 -3.98 -4.13
CA LYS A 363 -23.09 -4.49 -3.50
C LYS A 363 -22.96 -4.57 -1.97
N GLU A 364 -21.83 -5.07 -1.46
CA GLU A 364 -21.59 -5.14 -0.01
C GLU A 364 -21.60 -3.75 0.64
N LEU A 365 -20.88 -2.79 0.05
CA LEU A 365 -20.74 -1.44 0.59
C LEU A 365 -22.07 -0.67 0.58
N VAL A 366 -22.85 -0.78 -0.50
CA VAL A 366 -24.18 -0.16 -0.58
C VAL A 366 -25.16 -0.82 0.41
N ALA A 367 -25.16 -2.15 0.52
CA ALA A 367 -25.99 -2.85 1.52
C ALA A 367 -25.64 -2.40 2.95
N TRP A 368 -24.35 -2.21 3.24
CA TRP A 368 -23.90 -1.69 4.52
C TRP A 368 -24.42 -0.28 4.79
N SER A 369 -24.34 0.64 3.83
CA SER A 369 -24.88 2.00 3.96
C SER A 369 -26.38 2.02 4.24
N ILE A 370 -27.15 1.16 3.56
CA ILE A 370 -28.60 1.02 3.79
C ILE A 370 -28.87 0.42 5.18
N SER A 371 -28.19 -0.66 5.56
CA SER A 371 -28.36 -1.32 6.86
C SER A 371 -28.00 -0.41 8.03
N ALA A 372 -27.00 0.46 7.88
CA ALA A 372 -26.59 1.40 8.92
C ALA A 372 -27.67 2.46 9.25
N ALA A 373 -28.60 2.72 8.33
CA ALA A 373 -29.70 3.65 8.54
C ALA A 373 -30.78 3.09 9.48
N ASP A 374 -31.04 1.79 9.40
CA ASP A 374 -31.88 1.06 10.36
C ASP A 374 -31.42 -0.40 10.47
N LEU A 375 -30.69 -0.68 11.55
CA LEU A 375 -30.11 -1.99 11.83
C LEU A 375 -31.17 -3.08 12.07
N SER A 376 -32.44 -2.71 12.33
CA SER A 376 -33.50 -3.65 12.69
C SER A 376 -34.20 -4.29 11.50
N ARG A 377 -33.87 -3.85 10.28
CA ARG A 377 -34.54 -4.27 9.05
C ARG A 377 -33.73 -5.34 8.32
N SER A 378 -34.42 -6.40 7.91
CA SER A 378 -33.87 -7.46 7.05
C SER A 378 -34.20 -7.16 5.58
N PHE A 379 -33.26 -7.45 4.67
CA PHE A 379 -33.43 -7.32 3.22
C PHE A 379 -32.35 -8.14 2.49
N THR A 380 -32.45 -8.25 1.17
CA THR A 380 -31.42 -8.91 0.34
C THR A 380 -30.89 -7.96 -0.72
N LEU A 381 -29.62 -8.06 -1.10
CA LEU A 381 -29.05 -7.26 -2.20
C LEU A 381 -28.07 -8.10 -3.01
N GLY A 382 -28.56 -8.66 -4.13
CA GLY A 382 -27.80 -9.62 -4.93
C GLY A 382 -27.40 -10.84 -4.10
N HIS A 383 -26.11 -10.96 -3.81
CA HIS A 383 -25.53 -12.09 -3.07
C HIS A 383 -25.52 -11.89 -1.54
N LEU A 384 -25.97 -10.72 -1.06
CA LEU A 384 -26.05 -10.42 0.37
C LEU A 384 -27.44 -10.67 0.92
N GLN A 385 -27.50 -11.32 2.07
CA GLN A 385 -28.68 -11.39 2.93
C GLN A 385 -28.40 -10.62 4.22
N VAL A 386 -29.16 -9.55 4.44
CA VAL A 386 -29.16 -8.77 5.68
C VAL A 386 -30.29 -9.30 6.56
N ALA A 387 -29.96 -9.78 7.75
CA ALA A 387 -30.93 -10.32 8.70
C ALA A 387 -30.81 -9.62 10.05
N ALA A 388 -31.92 -9.18 10.62
CA ALA A 388 -31.99 -8.66 11.98
C ALA A 388 -32.70 -9.68 12.89
N VAL A 389 -32.07 -10.04 14.01
CA VAL A 389 -32.60 -11.02 14.97
C VAL A 389 -32.63 -10.49 16.39
N ASP A 390 -33.71 -10.75 17.12
CA ASP A 390 -33.76 -10.54 18.57
C ASP A 390 -33.47 -11.84 19.31
N THR A 391 -32.48 -11.81 20.19
CA THR A 391 -32.05 -12.93 21.05
C THR A 391 -33.17 -13.56 21.89
N GLY A 392 -34.26 -12.84 22.17
CA GLY A 392 -35.45 -13.36 22.85
C GLY A 392 -36.44 -14.08 21.92
N LYS A 393 -36.29 -13.95 20.60
CA LYS A 393 -37.23 -14.43 19.57
C LYS A 393 -36.50 -15.03 18.35
N LEU A 394 -35.45 -15.81 18.57
CA LEU A 394 -34.71 -16.45 17.48
C LEU A 394 -35.58 -17.47 16.75
N ASN A 395 -35.57 -17.40 15.42
CA ASN A 395 -36.17 -18.37 14.50
C ASN A 395 -35.14 -18.74 13.43
N PRO A 396 -35.21 -19.93 12.81
CA PRO A 396 -34.35 -20.27 11.68
C PRO A 396 -34.39 -19.19 10.60
N ILE A 397 -33.23 -18.89 10.01
CA ILE A 397 -33.13 -17.97 8.87
C ILE A 397 -32.95 -18.84 7.63
N ALA A 398 -33.94 -18.85 6.74
CA ALA A 398 -33.82 -19.52 5.44
C ALA A 398 -32.85 -18.73 4.56
N LYS A 399 -31.95 -19.43 3.87
CA LYS A 399 -31.06 -18.84 2.87
C LYS A 399 -31.88 -18.49 1.64
N VAL A 400 -31.68 -17.29 1.12
CA VAL A 400 -32.19 -16.92 -0.20
C VAL A 400 -31.27 -17.51 -1.27
N ASP A 401 -31.81 -18.13 -2.31
CA ASP A 401 -31.06 -18.97 -3.27
C ASP A 401 -29.77 -18.32 -3.81
N GLN A 402 -29.80 -17.01 -4.09
CA GLN A 402 -28.68 -16.24 -4.63
C GLN A 402 -27.70 -15.69 -3.58
N ALA A 403 -28.04 -15.78 -2.28
CA ALA A 403 -27.27 -15.18 -1.20
C ALA A 403 -26.23 -16.12 -0.63
N ASP A 404 -24.96 -15.75 -0.69
CA ASP A 404 -23.82 -16.51 -0.15
C ASP A 404 -23.09 -15.71 0.95
N THR A 405 -23.57 -14.52 1.30
CA THR A 405 -23.04 -13.66 2.37
C THR A 405 -24.16 -13.28 3.32
N LEU A 406 -23.91 -13.45 4.62
CA LEU A 406 -24.84 -13.02 5.66
C LEU A 406 -24.27 -11.80 6.39
N LEU A 407 -25.08 -10.75 6.50
CA LEU A 407 -24.89 -9.64 7.42
C LEU A 407 -25.98 -9.74 8.49
N LEU A 408 -25.62 -10.22 9.67
CA LEU A 408 -26.53 -10.48 10.78
C LEU A 408 -26.43 -9.36 11.82
N GLN A 409 -27.53 -8.65 12.04
CA GLN A 409 -27.70 -7.65 13.09
C GLN A 409 -28.38 -8.28 14.31
N VAL A 410 -27.77 -8.16 15.49
CA VAL A 410 -28.23 -8.85 16.70
C VAL A 410 -28.77 -7.85 17.70
N PHE A 411 -29.98 -8.12 18.19
CA PHE A 411 -30.69 -7.31 19.17
C PHE A 411 -31.00 -8.09 20.45
N SER A 412 -31.12 -7.38 21.56
CA SER A 412 -31.66 -7.91 22.80
C SER A 412 -32.57 -6.88 23.45
N ARG A 413 -33.86 -7.22 23.60
CA ARG A 413 -34.87 -6.32 24.17
C ARG A 413 -34.92 -4.97 23.44
N GLY A 414 -34.82 -5.00 22.11
CA GLY A 414 -34.83 -3.80 21.27
C GLY A 414 -33.55 -2.95 21.32
N GLN A 415 -32.45 -3.46 21.90
CA GLN A 415 -31.14 -2.80 21.87
C GLN A 415 -30.18 -3.59 20.98
N HIS A 416 -29.47 -2.90 20.08
CA HIS A 416 -28.42 -3.53 19.26
C HIS A 416 -27.24 -3.96 20.14
N VAL A 417 -26.81 -5.22 20.00
CA VAL A 417 -25.75 -5.81 20.83
C VAL A 417 -24.52 -6.26 20.04
N GLY A 418 -24.63 -6.41 18.71
CA GLY A 418 -23.52 -6.80 17.84
C GLY A 418 -23.94 -7.08 16.40
N SER A 419 -22.96 -7.26 15.53
CA SER A 419 -23.16 -7.56 14.11
C SER A 419 -22.17 -8.63 13.67
N TYR A 420 -22.59 -9.55 12.80
CA TYR A 420 -21.73 -10.55 12.18
C TYR A 420 -21.79 -10.41 10.66
N VAL A 421 -20.65 -10.55 9.98
CA VAL A 421 -20.58 -10.64 8.52
C VAL A 421 -19.70 -11.82 8.13
N GLY A 422 -20.18 -12.67 7.23
CA GLY A 422 -19.42 -13.83 6.78
C GLY A 422 -20.15 -14.70 5.75
N PRO A 423 -19.57 -15.86 5.40
CA PRO A 423 -20.13 -16.75 4.38
C PRO A 423 -21.44 -17.40 4.84
N LEU A 424 -22.39 -17.51 3.92
CA LEU A 424 -23.67 -18.21 4.06
C LEU A 424 -23.74 -19.39 3.08
N TRP A 425 -23.75 -20.61 3.61
CA TRP A 425 -23.74 -21.83 2.77
C TRP A 425 -25.15 -22.41 2.57
N GLY A 426 -26.06 -22.20 3.52
CA GLY A 426 -27.46 -22.63 3.47
C GLY A 426 -28.24 -22.02 4.64
N ASP A 427 -29.38 -22.62 4.97
CA ASP A 427 -30.22 -22.21 6.09
C ASP A 427 -29.46 -22.16 7.43
N LEU A 428 -29.78 -21.15 8.24
CA LEU A 428 -29.14 -20.93 9.53
C LEU A 428 -30.09 -21.29 10.68
N SER A 429 -29.80 -22.42 11.33
CA SER A 429 -30.52 -22.88 12.52
C SER A 429 -30.40 -21.92 13.71
N VAL A 430 -31.31 -22.02 14.68
CA VAL A 430 -31.22 -21.26 15.94
C VAL A 430 -29.91 -21.57 16.70
N PRO A 431 -29.45 -22.83 16.84
CA PRO A 431 -28.12 -23.14 17.39
C PRO A 431 -26.95 -22.46 16.66
N ALA A 432 -26.97 -22.44 15.32
CA ALA A 432 -25.93 -21.79 14.53
C ALA A 432 -25.93 -20.27 14.75
N GLN A 433 -27.10 -19.63 14.75
CA GLN A 433 -27.26 -18.21 15.10
C GLN A 433 -26.69 -17.90 16.48
N LEU A 434 -27.01 -18.73 17.48
CA LEU A 434 -26.52 -18.53 18.84
C LEU A 434 -25.01 -18.61 18.93
N THR A 435 -24.40 -19.51 18.16
CA THR A 435 -22.96 -19.65 18.13
C THR A 435 -22.29 -18.41 17.54
N LEU A 436 -22.82 -17.88 16.43
CA LEU A 436 -22.37 -16.60 15.85
C LEU A 436 -22.51 -15.44 16.84
N ILE A 437 -23.66 -15.34 17.51
CA ILE A 437 -23.94 -14.31 18.51
C ILE A 437 -22.96 -14.40 19.68
N PHE A 438 -22.73 -15.60 20.22
CA PHE A 438 -21.83 -15.78 21.36
C PHE A 438 -20.37 -15.49 21.01
N ASP A 439 -19.93 -15.84 19.81
CA ASP A 439 -18.55 -15.60 19.38
C ASP A 439 -18.31 -14.09 19.16
N GLU A 440 -19.24 -13.36 18.56
CA GLU A 440 -19.16 -11.88 18.44
C GLU A 440 -19.15 -11.20 19.82
N MET A 441 -19.97 -11.69 20.75
CA MET A 441 -20.00 -11.21 22.13
C MET A 441 -18.71 -11.52 22.92
N ARG A 442 -17.99 -12.59 22.57
CA ARG A 442 -16.71 -12.99 23.19
C ARG A 442 -15.53 -12.21 22.62
N ALA A 443 -15.51 -11.94 21.31
CA ALA A 443 -14.49 -11.14 20.64
C ALA A 443 -14.31 -9.75 21.30
N GLY A 444 -15.42 -9.15 21.75
CA GLY A 444 -15.41 -7.86 22.47
C GLY A 444 -14.77 -7.86 23.87
N ASN A 445 -14.39 -9.00 24.44
CA ASN A 445 -13.77 -9.08 25.79
C ASN A 445 -12.23 -9.18 25.78
N HIS A 446 -11.59 -9.45 24.64
CA HIS A 446 -10.15 -9.67 24.55
C HIS A 446 -9.43 -8.94 23.40
N VAL A 447 -10.09 -8.02 22.68
CA VAL A 447 -9.50 -7.26 21.57
C VAL A 447 -9.98 -5.80 21.59
N PRO A 448 -9.10 -4.79 21.38
CA PRO A 448 -9.55 -3.45 21.03
C PRO A 448 -10.09 -3.46 19.59
N ALA A 449 -11.42 -3.28 19.46
CA ALA A 449 -12.26 -3.33 18.25
C ALA A 449 -12.68 -4.74 17.77
N PRO A 450 -13.97 -4.95 17.40
CA PRO A 450 -14.43 -6.22 16.83
C PRO A 450 -13.76 -6.50 15.48
N LEU A 451 -13.61 -7.80 15.17
CA LEU A 451 -12.97 -8.37 13.97
C LEU A 451 -13.55 -7.85 12.64
N THR A 452 -14.72 -7.22 12.67
CA THR A 452 -15.45 -6.61 11.55
C THR A 452 -15.08 -5.16 11.26
N PHE A 453 -14.29 -4.49 12.11
CA PHE A 453 -14.04 -3.03 12.03
C PHE A 453 -12.70 -2.62 11.37
N SER A 454 -11.88 -3.55 10.90
CA SER A 454 -10.55 -3.21 10.32
C SER A 454 -10.62 -2.44 8.98
N TYR A 455 -11.80 -2.41 8.33
CA TYR A 455 -12.07 -1.63 7.11
C TYR A 455 -12.56 -0.20 7.38
N ALA A 456 -12.77 0.20 8.65
CA ALA A 456 -13.41 1.47 9.04
C ALA A 456 -12.51 2.72 8.91
N ARG A 457 -11.45 2.70 8.08
CA ARG A 457 -10.56 3.87 7.90
C ARG A 457 -11.14 4.95 6.98
N SER A 458 -12.13 4.62 6.14
CA SER A 458 -12.89 5.58 5.32
C SER A 458 -13.95 6.36 6.11
N TRP A 459 -14.17 5.98 7.38
CA TRP A 459 -15.13 6.59 8.30
C TRP A 459 -14.44 7.73 9.09
N ALA A 460 -14.17 8.89 8.47
CA ALA A 460 -13.46 9.98 9.14
C ALA A 460 -14.30 11.19 9.56
N VAL A 461 -15.49 11.44 9.01
CA VAL A 461 -16.23 12.69 9.32
C VAL A 461 -17.50 12.44 10.16
N GLU A 462 -18.26 11.39 9.84
CA GLU A 462 -19.52 11.09 10.56
C GLU A 462 -19.31 10.23 11.82
N THR A 463 -18.21 9.48 11.84
CA THR A 463 -17.71 8.70 12.98
C THR A 463 -17.45 9.55 14.21
N VAL A 464 -17.05 10.81 14.06
CA VAL A 464 -16.76 11.66 15.22
C VAL A 464 -18.06 12.04 15.95
N ARG A 465 -19.19 12.14 15.23
CA ARG A 465 -20.51 12.36 15.81
C ARG A 465 -21.06 11.09 16.46
N ASN A 466 -20.93 9.95 15.78
CA ASN A 466 -21.39 8.64 16.28
C ASN A 466 -20.48 8.06 17.38
N ALA A 467 -19.19 8.36 17.38
CA ALA A 467 -18.25 8.01 18.44
C ALA A 467 -18.56 8.77 19.73
N ARG A 468 -19.16 9.97 19.68
CA ARG A 468 -19.64 10.66 20.89
C ARG A 468 -20.89 10.02 21.47
N VAL A 469 -21.82 9.53 20.64
CA VAL A 469 -23.00 8.75 21.06
C VAL A 469 -22.54 7.39 21.63
N PHE A 470 -21.63 6.70 20.94
CA PHE A 470 -21.04 5.43 21.35
C PHE A 470 -20.13 5.56 22.59
N ALA A 471 -19.36 6.65 22.73
CA ALA A 471 -18.55 6.95 23.91
C ALA A 471 -19.41 7.32 25.13
N LYS A 472 -20.56 8.00 24.91
CA LYS A 472 -21.55 8.28 25.96
C LYS A 472 -22.21 6.99 26.48
N ILE A 473 -22.40 5.99 25.60
CA ILE A 473 -22.84 4.64 25.93
C ILE A 473 -21.72 3.81 26.62
N LEU A 474 -20.46 3.94 26.17
CA LEU A 474 -19.29 3.28 26.79
C LEU A 474 -18.95 3.81 28.19
N ARG A 475 -19.31 5.06 28.54
CA ARG A 475 -19.12 5.62 29.88
C ARG A 475 -20.08 5.04 30.92
N GLN A 476 -21.16 4.36 30.53
CA GLN A 476 -22.06 3.64 31.45
C GLN A 476 -21.58 2.20 31.75
N ARG A 477 -20.34 2.05 32.23
CA ARG A 477 -19.72 0.73 32.51
C ARG A 477 -20.04 0.19 33.91
N ARG A 478 -21.20 -0.46 34.05
CA ARG A 478 -21.47 -1.59 35.00
C ARG A 478 -22.52 -2.60 34.48
N GLY A 479 -23.24 -2.32 33.40
CA GLY A 479 -24.35 -3.15 32.89
C GLY A 479 -23.99 -4.37 32.03
N ARG A 480 -22.87 -4.33 31.29
CA ARG A 480 -22.53 -5.35 30.27
C ARG A 480 -22.33 -6.76 30.83
N ARG A 481 -21.61 -6.94 31.94
CA ARG A 481 -21.37 -8.28 32.54
C ARG A 481 -22.65 -8.93 33.07
N ARG A 482 -23.57 -8.14 33.64
CA ARG A 482 -24.84 -8.62 34.18
C ARG A 482 -25.86 -8.95 33.08
N GLN A 483 -25.88 -8.14 32.00
CA GLN A 483 -26.68 -8.42 30.80
C GLN A 483 -26.16 -9.63 30.02
N LEU A 484 -24.85 -9.80 29.85
CA LEU A 484 -24.24 -11.01 29.26
C LEU A 484 -24.60 -12.28 30.06
N GLY A 485 -24.52 -12.21 31.40
CA GLY A 485 -24.92 -13.30 32.29
C GLY A 485 -26.41 -13.65 32.17
N GLN A 486 -27.31 -12.65 32.19
CA GLN A 486 -28.75 -12.87 32.02
C GLN A 486 -29.14 -13.34 30.61
N LEU A 487 -28.44 -12.85 29.58
CA LEU A 487 -28.67 -13.22 28.18
C LEU A 487 -28.27 -14.67 27.93
N SER A 488 -27.08 -15.09 28.41
CA SER A 488 -26.62 -16.47 28.34
C SER A 488 -27.56 -17.45 29.06
N TYR A 489 -28.14 -17.03 30.19
CA TYR A 489 -29.14 -17.80 30.94
C TYR A 489 -30.49 -17.90 30.21
N THR A 490 -30.99 -16.81 29.62
CA THR A 490 -32.26 -16.76 28.89
C THR A 490 -32.20 -17.56 27.59
N ILE A 491 -31.09 -17.47 26.86
CA ILE A 491 -30.82 -18.21 25.63
C ILE A 491 -30.76 -19.73 25.91
N ARG A 492 -30.00 -20.17 26.92
CA ARG A 492 -29.90 -21.60 27.29
C ARG A 492 -31.25 -22.21 27.65
N ARG A 493 -32.16 -21.43 28.25
CA ARG A 493 -33.50 -21.87 28.62
C ARG A 493 -34.43 -22.03 27.40
N ASN A 494 -34.31 -21.19 26.38
CA ASN A 494 -35.17 -21.25 25.18
C ASN A 494 -34.72 -22.30 24.15
N VAL A 495 -33.43 -22.64 24.10
CA VAL A 495 -32.86 -23.69 23.23
C VAL A 495 -33.40 -25.09 23.55
N LEU A 496 -33.68 -25.35 24.83
CA LEU A 496 -34.24 -26.64 25.30
C LEU A 496 -35.68 -26.90 24.84
N VAL A 497 -36.36 -25.94 24.20
CA VAL A 497 -37.81 -26.00 23.90
C VAL A 497 -38.13 -26.12 22.40
N LYS A 498 -37.16 -25.93 21.48
CA LYS A 498 -37.42 -25.92 20.03
C LYS A 498 -36.35 -26.63 19.19
N SER A 499 -36.02 -27.88 19.53
CA SER A 499 -35.24 -28.76 18.64
C SER A 499 -36.16 -29.69 17.85
N SER A 500 -36.69 -29.21 16.73
CA SER A 500 -37.07 -30.11 15.64
C SER A 500 -36.96 -29.40 14.28
N ALA A 501 -36.09 -29.93 13.42
CA ALA A 501 -36.34 -30.16 11.99
C ALA A 501 -35.08 -30.79 11.38
N LYS A 502 -35.26 -31.96 10.74
CA LYS A 502 -34.32 -32.55 9.79
C LYS A 502 -34.06 -31.56 8.65
N GLU A 503 -32.84 -31.61 8.08
CA GLU A 503 -32.31 -30.81 6.94
C GLU A 503 -31.52 -29.51 7.24
N CYS A 504 -30.85 -29.39 8.41
CA CYS A 504 -29.93 -28.25 8.68
C CYS A 504 -28.46 -28.66 8.98
N GLY A 505 -28.11 -29.94 8.78
CA GLY A 505 -26.87 -30.53 9.31
C GLY A 505 -25.55 -30.07 8.66
N ASP A 506 -25.54 -29.70 7.37
CA ASP A 506 -24.29 -29.41 6.64
C ASP A 506 -23.71 -28.03 7.03
N ASN A 507 -24.56 -27.02 7.30
CA ASN A 507 -24.10 -25.70 7.74
C ASN A 507 -23.61 -25.67 9.18
N GLU A 508 -24.31 -26.36 10.08
CA GLU A 508 -23.92 -26.40 11.49
C GLU A 508 -22.56 -27.09 11.64
N ALA A 509 -22.32 -28.18 10.91
CA ALA A 509 -21.02 -28.87 10.88
C ALA A 509 -19.90 -27.97 10.34
N ARG A 510 -20.09 -27.35 9.16
CA ARG A 510 -19.08 -26.47 8.54
C ARG A 510 -18.79 -25.24 9.42
N LEU A 511 -19.83 -24.56 9.91
CA LEU A 511 -19.68 -23.38 10.78
C LEU A 511 -18.99 -23.72 12.12
N LEU A 512 -19.29 -24.87 12.72
CA LEU A 512 -18.61 -25.36 13.92
C LEU A 512 -17.15 -25.77 13.63
N GLU A 513 -16.85 -26.36 12.48
CA GLU A 513 -15.50 -26.69 12.05
C GLU A 513 -14.65 -25.42 11.88
N LEU A 514 -15.26 -24.38 11.28
CA LEU A 514 -14.71 -23.05 11.00
C LEU A 514 -14.21 -22.46 12.30
N GLN A 515 -15.10 -22.46 13.28
CA GLN A 515 -14.88 -21.96 14.62
C GLN A 515 -13.95 -22.85 15.46
N SER A 516 -13.96 -24.17 15.28
CA SER A 516 -13.05 -25.09 15.98
C SER A 516 -11.60 -24.89 15.56
N HIS A 517 -11.37 -24.56 14.29
CA HIS A 517 -10.06 -24.25 13.74
C HIS A 517 -9.57 -22.90 14.27
N TYR A 518 -10.42 -21.86 14.22
CA TYR A 518 -10.13 -20.56 14.85
C TYR A 518 -9.86 -20.68 16.36
N LYS A 519 -10.64 -21.48 17.11
CA LYS A 519 -10.44 -21.69 18.56
C LYS A 519 -9.15 -22.46 18.88
N ARG A 520 -8.78 -23.45 18.06
CA ARG A 520 -7.49 -24.17 18.18
C ARG A 520 -6.29 -23.26 17.93
N GLN A 521 -6.41 -22.31 17.00
CA GLN A 521 -5.38 -21.32 16.66
C GLN A 521 -4.97 -20.40 17.84
N PHE A 522 -5.81 -20.25 18.86
CA PHE A 522 -5.57 -19.40 20.04
C PHE A 522 -5.40 -20.18 21.37
N ALA A 523 -5.41 -21.52 21.37
CA ALA A 523 -5.55 -22.30 22.60
C ALA A 523 -4.44 -23.33 22.91
N GLY A 524 -3.41 -23.55 22.07
CA GLY A 524 -2.30 -24.40 22.54
C GLY A 524 -1.23 -24.75 21.51
N ALA A 525 0.02 -24.46 21.85
CA ALA A 525 1.09 -25.43 22.14
C ALA A 525 2.41 -24.66 22.20
N VAL A 526 2.98 -24.58 23.41
CA VAL A 526 4.28 -23.97 23.69
C VAL A 526 5.29 -25.11 23.72
N ALA A 527 6.02 -25.28 22.62
CA ALA A 527 7.32 -25.95 22.54
C ALA A 527 7.80 -25.80 21.08
N GLU A 528 9.10 -25.65 20.86
CA GLU A 528 9.75 -25.71 19.53
C GLU A 528 9.78 -24.43 18.66
N VAL A 529 9.98 -23.25 19.26
CA VAL A 529 10.45 -22.05 18.52
C VAL A 529 11.94 -21.77 18.77
N SER A 530 12.68 -22.68 19.43
CA SER A 530 14.11 -22.48 19.72
C SER A 530 15.07 -22.80 18.58
N ASP A 531 14.61 -23.47 17.52
CA ASP A 531 15.53 -24.09 16.56
C ASP A 531 15.71 -23.30 15.26
N ALA A 532 15.02 -22.17 15.10
CA ALA A 532 15.10 -21.30 13.91
C ALA A 532 16.06 -20.11 14.06
N PHE A 533 16.83 -20.05 15.14
CA PHE A 533 17.81 -18.99 15.35
C PHE A 533 19.11 -19.31 14.60
N PRO A 534 19.83 -18.31 14.07
CA PRO A 534 21.20 -18.52 13.61
C PRO A 534 21.96 -19.13 14.79
N LYS A 535 22.37 -20.39 14.65
CA LYS A 535 23.32 -20.97 15.59
C LYS A 535 24.53 -20.06 15.55
N THR A 536 24.92 -19.59 16.74
CA THR A 536 26.22 -18.96 16.99
C THR A 536 27.28 -19.73 16.21
N ASP A 537 28.11 -19.01 15.45
CA ASP A 537 29.15 -19.56 14.58
C ASP A 537 29.74 -20.86 15.13
N GLU A 538 29.83 -21.91 14.30
CA GLU A 538 30.47 -23.18 14.65
C GLU A 538 31.88 -22.97 15.25
N LYS A 539 32.54 -21.84 14.92
CA LYS A 539 33.79 -21.37 15.57
C LYS A 539 33.70 -21.33 17.10
N GLN A 540 32.62 -20.78 17.68
CA GLN A 540 32.47 -20.67 19.15
C GLN A 540 32.02 -21.98 19.80
N ALA A 541 31.19 -22.78 19.12
CA ALA A 541 30.82 -24.11 19.61
C ALA A 541 32.06 -25.04 19.66
N ALA A 542 32.86 -25.07 18.58
CA ALA A 542 34.08 -25.87 18.49
C ALA A 542 35.19 -25.40 19.45
N LEU A 543 35.36 -24.09 19.66
CA LEU A 543 36.30 -23.54 20.65
C LEU A 543 35.89 -23.87 22.09
N SER A 544 34.58 -23.99 22.38
CA SER A 544 34.10 -24.35 23.72
C SER A 544 34.28 -25.83 24.07
N GLU A 545 34.47 -26.69 23.07
CA GLU A 545 34.62 -28.15 23.22
C GLU A 545 36.05 -28.68 22.92
N ALA A 546 36.99 -27.84 22.48
CA ALA A 546 38.38 -28.24 22.20
C ALA A 546 39.28 -27.98 23.42
N ALA A 547 40.14 -28.93 23.78
CA ALA A 547 41.03 -28.84 24.93
C ALA A 547 42.31 -28.01 24.67
N SER A 548 42.69 -27.82 23.39
CA SER A 548 43.83 -26.97 22.98
C SER A 548 43.65 -26.37 21.57
N LYS A 549 44.48 -25.37 21.19
CA LYS A 549 44.46 -24.76 19.85
C LYS A 549 44.81 -25.77 18.74
N GLU A 550 45.73 -26.70 19.02
CA GLU A 550 46.09 -27.77 18.08
C GLU A 550 44.89 -28.68 17.79
N GLU A 551 44.12 -29.05 18.82
CA GLU A 551 42.94 -29.89 18.66
C GLU A 551 41.85 -29.20 17.83
N TYR A 552 41.67 -27.88 18.03
CA TYR A 552 40.77 -27.07 17.20
C TYR A 552 41.14 -27.16 15.71
N TRP A 553 42.40 -26.90 15.35
CA TRP A 553 42.83 -26.93 13.96
C TRP A 553 42.78 -28.35 13.36
N GLU A 554 43.12 -29.39 14.12
CA GLU A 554 42.97 -30.79 13.69
C GLU A 554 41.52 -31.16 13.35
N ARG A 555 40.54 -30.61 14.08
CA ARG A 555 39.10 -30.78 13.78
C ARG A 555 38.70 -30.01 12.53
N VAL A 556 39.17 -28.77 12.34
CA VAL A 556 38.87 -27.99 11.12
C VAL A 556 39.30 -28.76 9.86
N PHE A 557 40.48 -29.40 9.89
CA PHE A 557 40.99 -30.21 8.79
C PHE A 557 40.40 -31.63 8.71
N GLU A 558 39.38 -31.99 9.50
CA GLU A 558 38.59 -33.22 9.27
C GLU A 558 37.97 -33.21 7.88
N ARG A 559 37.47 -32.05 7.46
CA ARG A 559 37.00 -31.81 6.11
C ARG A 559 38.18 -31.48 5.20
N PRO A 560 38.33 -32.14 4.05
CA PRO A 560 39.26 -31.71 3.00
C PRO A 560 38.89 -30.33 2.46
N ASP A 561 39.91 -29.49 2.27
CA ASP A 561 39.77 -28.10 1.80
C ASP A 561 38.65 -27.32 2.53
N PRO A 562 38.79 -27.10 3.85
CA PRO A 562 37.70 -26.57 4.67
C PRO A 562 37.30 -25.13 4.32
N TRP A 563 38.11 -24.42 3.53
CA TRP A 563 37.85 -23.05 3.06
C TRP A 563 37.62 -22.93 1.55
N ASN A 564 37.56 -24.03 0.81
CA ASN A 564 37.41 -24.02 -0.65
C ASN A 564 38.49 -23.15 -1.36
N TYR A 565 39.76 -23.43 -1.08
CA TYR A 565 40.92 -22.76 -1.65
C TYR A 565 41.03 -22.88 -3.18
N LEU A 566 40.23 -23.74 -3.80
CA LEU A 566 40.12 -23.85 -5.26
C LEU A 566 39.11 -22.87 -5.88
N SER A 567 38.37 -22.11 -5.07
CA SER A 567 37.44 -21.07 -5.56
C SER A 567 38.15 -20.00 -6.40
N VAL A 568 37.40 -19.33 -7.28
CA VAL A 568 37.92 -18.21 -8.10
C VAL A 568 38.50 -17.11 -7.21
N TYR A 569 37.82 -16.81 -6.10
CA TYR A 569 38.26 -15.84 -5.10
C TYR A 569 39.68 -16.13 -4.57
N GLU A 570 39.93 -17.36 -4.15
CA GLU A 570 41.24 -17.75 -3.59
C GLU A 570 42.33 -17.81 -4.67
N GLN A 571 42.00 -18.27 -5.88
CA GLN A 571 42.97 -18.36 -6.97
C GLN A 571 43.44 -16.98 -7.46
N VAL A 572 42.54 -15.99 -7.61
CA VAL A 572 42.93 -14.61 -7.97
C VAL A 572 43.79 -13.99 -6.88
N LYS A 573 43.42 -14.17 -5.62
CA LYS A 573 44.22 -13.71 -4.46
C LYS A 573 45.62 -14.33 -4.47
N TYR A 574 45.74 -15.62 -4.80
CA TYR A 574 47.04 -16.28 -4.94
C TYR A 574 47.87 -15.70 -6.09
N GLU A 575 47.30 -15.46 -7.26
CA GLU A 575 48.00 -14.85 -8.40
C GLU A 575 48.50 -13.45 -8.06
N GLN A 576 47.67 -12.63 -7.43
CA GLN A 576 48.05 -11.31 -6.95
C GLN A 576 49.15 -11.37 -5.88
N THR A 577 49.04 -12.31 -4.94
CA THR A 577 50.07 -12.55 -3.92
C THR A 577 51.41 -12.93 -4.56
N LEU A 578 51.41 -13.84 -5.54
CA LEU A 578 52.60 -14.26 -6.28
C LEU A 578 53.19 -13.14 -7.15
N SER A 579 52.38 -12.15 -7.55
CA SER A 579 52.83 -10.99 -8.34
C SER A 579 53.65 -9.99 -7.53
N LEU A 580 53.51 -9.99 -6.19
CA LEU A 580 54.33 -9.16 -5.30
C LEU A 580 55.66 -9.81 -4.92
N ILE A 581 55.85 -11.10 -5.19
CA ILE A 581 57.08 -11.79 -4.81
C ILE A 581 58.23 -11.34 -5.74
N PRO A 582 59.31 -10.77 -5.19
CA PRO A 582 60.44 -10.32 -5.99
C PRO A 582 61.21 -11.52 -6.59
N GLU A 583 61.94 -11.27 -7.67
CA GLU A 583 62.83 -12.28 -8.26
C GLU A 583 64.05 -12.54 -7.36
N GLY A 584 64.65 -13.73 -7.46
CA GLY A 584 65.90 -14.06 -6.78
C GLY A 584 65.78 -14.49 -5.31
N ILE A 585 64.61 -14.93 -4.87
CA ILE A 585 64.40 -15.49 -3.51
C ILE A 585 65.07 -16.87 -3.40
N GLU A 586 66.10 -17.01 -2.56
CA GLU A 586 66.77 -18.29 -2.33
C GLU A 586 66.07 -19.11 -1.23
N ARG A 587 65.68 -18.48 -0.12
CA ARG A 587 65.04 -19.13 1.04
C ARG A 587 63.73 -18.43 1.39
N ALA A 588 62.63 -19.18 1.31
CA ALA A 588 61.30 -18.72 1.66
C ALA A 588 60.69 -19.55 2.80
N LEU A 589 59.87 -18.90 3.63
CA LEU A 589 59.07 -19.52 4.67
C LEU A 589 57.58 -19.19 4.44
N GLU A 590 56.74 -20.20 4.31
CA GLU A 590 55.28 -20.05 4.28
C GLU A 590 54.69 -20.50 5.63
N LEU A 591 53.99 -19.58 6.28
CA LEU A 591 53.29 -19.81 7.55
C LEU A 591 51.81 -20.08 7.28
N ALA A 592 51.28 -21.12 7.93
CA ALA A 592 49.91 -21.60 7.75
C ALA A 592 49.60 -22.00 6.30
N CYS A 593 50.38 -22.94 5.77
CA CYS A 593 50.25 -23.41 4.38
C CYS A 593 48.97 -24.22 4.12
N ALA A 594 48.20 -24.55 5.17
CA ALA A 594 47.04 -25.42 5.11
C ALA A 594 47.40 -26.72 4.36
N GLU A 595 46.62 -27.10 3.36
CA GLU A 595 46.87 -28.30 2.57
C GLU A 595 47.88 -28.08 1.42
N GLY A 596 48.59 -26.96 1.35
CA GLY A 596 49.70 -26.75 0.40
C GLY A 596 49.30 -26.37 -1.04
N ILE A 597 48.10 -25.81 -1.24
CA ILE A 597 47.65 -25.34 -2.57
C ILE A 597 48.47 -24.12 -3.02
N PHE A 598 48.67 -23.14 -2.15
CA PHE A 598 49.54 -22.00 -2.43
C PHE A 598 51.02 -22.42 -2.48
N THR A 599 51.45 -23.30 -1.57
CA THR A 599 52.81 -23.86 -1.52
C THR A 599 53.29 -24.39 -2.86
N ALA A 600 52.47 -25.17 -3.57
CA ALA A 600 52.82 -25.73 -4.87
C ALA A 600 53.08 -24.64 -5.93
N LYS A 601 52.37 -23.51 -5.87
CA LYS A 601 52.58 -22.36 -6.75
C LYS A 601 53.81 -21.55 -6.34
N LEU A 602 53.98 -21.32 -5.04
CA LEU A 602 55.13 -20.58 -4.48
C LEU A 602 56.45 -21.28 -4.76
N ALA A 603 56.48 -22.62 -4.67
CA ALA A 603 57.66 -23.44 -4.93
C ALA A 603 58.27 -23.21 -6.32
N GLN A 604 57.48 -22.77 -7.30
CA GLN A 604 57.95 -22.48 -8.66
C GLN A 604 58.70 -21.14 -8.78
N LYS A 605 58.61 -20.27 -7.76
CA LYS A 605 59.19 -18.92 -7.75
C LYS A 605 60.40 -18.75 -6.84
N VAL A 606 60.73 -19.76 -6.02
CA VAL A 606 61.74 -19.65 -4.96
C VAL A 606 62.74 -20.80 -5.01
N GLY A 607 63.97 -20.57 -4.53
CA GLY A 607 65.03 -21.57 -4.51
C GLY A 607 64.74 -22.75 -3.57
N PHE A 608 64.35 -22.46 -2.33
CA PHE A 608 63.99 -23.43 -1.28
C PHE A 608 62.86 -22.86 -0.42
N LEU A 609 61.81 -23.66 -0.19
CA LEU A 609 60.61 -23.27 0.55
C LEU A 609 60.41 -24.17 1.77
N THR A 610 60.40 -23.60 2.96
CA THR A 610 59.87 -24.28 4.15
C THR A 610 58.40 -23.86 4.32
N ALA A 611 57.46 -24.78 4.18
CA ALA A 611 56.04 -24.54 4.38
C ALA A 611 55.56 -25.20 5.68
N THR A 612 54.77 -24.49 6.47
CA THR A 612 54.43 -24.89 7.83
C THR A 612 52.96 -24.69 8.17
N ASP A 613 52.42 -25.57 9.01
CA ASP A 613 51.08 -25.47 9.56
C ASP A 613 51.06 -26.06 10.99
N ILE A 614 50.12 -25.62 11.82
CA ILE A 614 49.94 -26.17 13.17
C ILE A 614 49.29 -27.56 13.12
N SER A 615 48.52 -27.86 12.07
CA SER A 615 47.88 -29.15 11.88
C SER A 615 48.78 -30.15 11.17
N ARG A 616 48.93 -31.33 11.78
CA ARG A 616 49.56 -32.49 11.15
C ARG A 616 48.77 -32.99 9.94
N ARG A 617 47.44 -33.04 10.03
CA ARG A 617 46.57 -33.44 8.90
C ARG A 617 46.75 -32.56 7.68
N ALA A 618 46.84 -31.24 7.90
CA ALA A 618 47.10 -30.28 6.83
C ALA A 618 48.45 -30.55 6.15
N ILE A 619 49.52 -30.74 6.94
CA ILE A 619 50.86 -31.06 6.47
C ILE A 619 50.93 -32.40 5.71
N GLU A 620 50.24 -33.44 6.16
CA GLU A 620 50.20 -34.73 5.47
C GLU A 620 49.59 -34.60 4.06
N ARG A 621 48.49 -33.83 3.93
CA ARG A 621 47.86 -33.54 2.63
C ARG A 621 48.72 -32.62 1.76
N ALA A 622 49.38 -31.62 2.37
CA ALA A 622 50.34 -30.77 1.67
C ALA A 622 51.52 -31.58 1.11
N SER A 623 51.96 -32.60 1.83
CA SER A 623 53.05 -33.50 1.41
C SER A 623 52.65 -34.32 0.19
N GLU A 624 51.42 -34.84 0.17
CA GLU A 624 50.89 -35.52 -1.01
C GLU A 624 50.78 -34.58 -2.22
N ARG A 625 50.24 -33.36 -2.01
CA ARG A 625 50.06 -32.36 -3.06
C ARG A 625 51.39 -31.84 -3.62
N CYS A 626 52.40 -31.66 -2.78
CA CYS A 626 53.71 -31.11 -3.15
C CYS A 626 54.77 -32.19 -3.43
N ARG A 627 54.39 -33.47 -3.58
CA ARG A 627 55.31 -34.62 -3.74
C ARG A 627 56.37 -34.45 -4.83
N ASP A 628 56.07 -33.69 -5.88
CA ASP A 628 56.97 -33.46 -7.02
C ASP A 628 57.82 -32.19 -6.88
N CYS A 629 57.57 -31.38 -5.85
CA CYS A 629 58.31 -30.15 -5.55
C CYS A 629 59.59 -30.46 -4.74
N ARG A 630 60.71 -30.72 -5.42
CA ARG A 630 61.99 -31.13 -4.78
C ARG A 630 62.63 -30.07 -3.88
N ASN A 631 62.16 -28.83 -3.96
CA ASN A 631 62.64 -27.68 -3.19
C ASN A 631 61.72 -27.29 -2.02
N VAL A 632 60.73 -28.12 -1.68
CA VAL A 632 59.78 -27.87 -0.59
C VAL A 632 60.08 -28.77 0.59
N GLU A 633 60.11 -28.17 1.78
CA GLU A 633 60.15 -28.86 3.06
C GLU A 633 58.90 -28.52 3.88
N LEU A 634 58.12 -29.53 4.25
CA LEU A 634 56.90 -29.37 5.03
C LEU A 634 57.13 -29.74 6.50
N ARG A 635 56.69 -28.88 7.42
CA ARG A 635 56.87 -29.09 8.86
C ARG A 635 55.65 -28.68 9.66
N VAL A 636 55.31 -29.46 10.67
CA VAL A 636 54.33 -29.03 11.69
C VAL A 636 55.01 -28.01 12.60
N LEU A 637 54.46 -26.79 12.67
CA LEU A 637 54.99 -25.69 13.47
C LEU A 637 53.85 -24.81 13.98
N ASP A 638 53.74 -24.67 15.30
CA ASP A 638 52.99 -23.58 15.90
C ASP A 638 53.85 -22.31 15.89
N PHE A 639 53.63 -21.46 14.89
CA PHE A 639 54.38 -20.21 14.74
C PHE A 639 54.02 -19.16 15.80
N VAL A 640 52.93 -19.36 16.57
CA VAL A 640 52.53 -18.47 17.67
C VAL A 640 53.33 -18.80 18.93
N GLY A 641 53.48 -20.07 19.30
CA GLY A 641 54.27 -20.49 20.47
C GLY A 641 55.77 -20.69 20.20
N SER A 642 56.18 -20.92 18.96
CA SER A 642 57.57 -21.30 18.61
C SER A 642 58.40 -20.17 17.98
N GLU A 643 59.72 -20.29 18.02
CA GLU A 643 60.65 -19.45 17.24
C GLU A 643 60.63 -19.86 15.75
N LEU A 644 60.81 -18.88 14.87
CA LEU A 644 60.79 -19.10 13.42
C LEU A 644 62.20 -19.39 12.89
N PRO A 645 62.34 -20.19 11.81
CA PRO A 645 63.62 -20.38 11.14
C PRO A 645 64.23 -19.02 10.74
N PRO A 646 65.44 -18.66 11.20
CA PRO A 646 66.03 -17.36 10.91
C PRO A 646 66.54 -17.28 9.47
N GLU A 647 67.00 -16.10 9.07
CA GLU A 647 67.66 -15.83 7.79
C GLU A 647 66.80 -16.19 6.56
N GLN A 648 65.55 -15.71 6.53
CA GLN A 648 64.64 -15.84 5.38
C GLN A 648 64.76 -14.63 4.43
N ASP A 649 64.76 -14.90 3.12
CA ASP A 649 64.67 -13.85 2.09
C ASP A 649 63.21 -13.41 1.86
N LEU A 650 62.28 -14.37 2.00
CA LEU A 650 60.84 -14.17 1.91
C LEU A 650 60.13 -14.88 3.07
N ILE A 651 59.18 -14.20 3.72
CA ILE A 651 58.16 -14.87 4.54
C ILE A 651 56.80 -14.57 3.92
N VAL A 652 55.98 -15.59 3.68
CA VAL A 652 54.56 -15.44 3.34
C VAL A 652 53.72 -15.83 4.54
N CYS A 653 52.88 -14.90 5.00
CA CYS A 653 51.96 -15.11 6.11
C CYS A 653 50.61 -14.48 5.76
N SER A 654 49.74 -15.27 5.14
CA SER A 654 48.45 -14.83 4.62
C SER A 654 47.32 -15.59 5.32
N GLU A 655 46.14 -14.97 5.44
CA GLU A 655 44.90 -15.58 5.95
C GLU A 655 44.95 -16.18 7.38
N VAL A 656 46.02 -15.95 8.15
CA VAL A 656 46.16 -16.50 9.51
C VAL A 656 46.28 -15.44 10.62
N LEU A 657 46.81 -14.25 10.35
CA LEU A 657 47.08 -13.24 11.40
C LEU A 657 45.80 -12.71 12.09
N TYR A 658 44.64 -12.70 11.44
CA TYR A 658 43.38 -12.30 12.06
C TYR A 658 42.77 -13.36 13.02
N TYR A 659 43.44 -14.52 13.19
CA TYR A 659 43.08 -15.53 14.20
C TYR A 659 43.78 -15.31 15.55
N MET A 660 44.60 -14.25 15.69
CA MET A 660 45.18 -13.91 16.98
C MET A 660 44.09 -13.40 17.95
N ASP A 661 44.21 -13.74 19.23
CA ASP A 661 43.15 -13.44 20.21
C ASP A 661 43.03 -11.94 20.50
N ASP A 662 44.15 -11.22 20.45
CA ASP A 662 44.22 -9.77 20.65
C ASP A 662 45.41 -9.13 19.88
N GLU A 663 45.45 -7.80 19.90
CA GLU A 663 46.49 -7.00 19.22
C GLU A 663 47.90 -7.20 19.81
N ASN A 664 48.04 -7.53 21.11
CA ASN A 664 49.35 -7.74 21.72
C ASN A 664 50.00 -9.03 21.20
N ILE A 665 49.21 -10.11 21.11
CA ILE A 665 49.66 -11.38 20.55
C ILE A 665 49.98 -11.20 19.06
N LEU A 666 49.16 -10.45 18.32
CA LEU A 666 49.42 -10.11 16.93
C LEU A 666 50.76 -9.37 16.79
N GLU A 667 51.03 -8.36 17.63
CA GLU A 667 52.29 -7.62 17.59
C GLU A 667 53.49 -8.52 17.90
N GLU A 668 53.40 -9.40 18.91
CA GLU A 668 54.46 -10.35 19.26
C GLU A 668 54.79 -11.30 18.10
N VAL A 669 53.76 -11.85 17.45
CA VAL A 669 53.90 -12.69 16.25
C VAL A 669 54.55 -11.91 15.11
N CYS A 670 54.09 -10.69 14.83
CA CYS A 670 54.66 -9.83 13.79
C CYS A 670 56.13 -9.49 14.06
N ARG A 671 56.53 -9.25 15.32
CA ARG A 671 57.93 -9.05 15.71
C ARG A 671 58.79 -10.29 15.45
N LYS A 672 58.28 -11.50 15.72
CA LYS A 672 58.99 -12.76 15.41
C LYS A 672 59.18 -12.94 13.91
N ILE A 673 58.16 -12.64 13.11
CA ILE A 673 58.24 -12.66 11.64
C ILE A 673 59.31 -11.67 11.17
N ALA A 674 59.30 -10.42 11.66
CA ALA A 674 60.31 -9.42 11.31
C ALA A 674 61.73 -9.85 11.72
N LYS A 675 61.90 -10.47 12.89
CA LYS A 675 63.18 -10.99 13.39
C LYS A 675 63.76 -12.08 12.47
N ALA A 676 62.93 -12.95 11.92
CA ALA A 676 63.35 -14.06 11.05
C ALA A 676 63.81 -13.64 9.64
N LEU A 677 63.42 -12.45 9.17
CA LEU A 677 63.86 -11.92 7.88
C LEU A 677 65.32 -11.44 7.92
N LYS A 678 66.05 -11.65 6.82
CA LYS A 678 67.36 -11.01 6.59
C LYS A 678 67.23 -9.50 6.37
N PRO A 679 68.28 -8.70 6.59
CA PRO A 679 68.34 -7.35 6.06
C PRO A 679 68.10 -7.35 4.54
N GLY A 680 67.09 -6.60 4.08
CA GLY A 680 66.66 -6.58 2.67
C GLY A 680 65.67 -7.69 2.27
N GLY A 681 65.35 -8.63 3.16
CA GLY A 681 64.28 -9.61 2.94
C GLY A 681 62.88 -8.98 3.00
N CYS A 682 61.87 -9.71 2.55
CA CYS A 682 60.49 -9.21 2.48
C CYS A 682 59.44 -10.13 3.13
N LEU A 683 58.40 -9.53 3.70
CA LEU A 683 57.19 -10.19 4.16
C LEU A 683 56.07 -9.89 3.18
N VAL A 684 55.42 -10.93 2.67
CA VAL A 684 54.17 -10.81 1.90
C VAL A 684 53.02 -11.35 2.75
N THR A 685 51.95 -10.58 2.85
CA THR A 685 50.75 -10.93 3.61
C THR A 685 49.50 -10.56 2.85
N ALA A 686 48.52 -11.45 2.80
CA ALA A 686 47.20 -11.21 2.24
C ALA A 686 46.15 -11.46 3.32
N HIS A 687 45.28 -10.47 3.56
CA HIS A 687 44.20 -10.56 4.54
C HIS A 687 42.92 -9.95 4.01
N ALA A 688 41.78 -10.46 4.46
CA ALA A 688 40.46 -9.93 4.14
C ALA A 688 40.14 -8.61 4.89
N HIS A 689 39.41 -7.71 4.24
CA HIS A 689 38.77 -6.59 4.90
C HIS A 689 37.67 -7.11 5.82
N ILE A 690 37.78 -6.84 7.12
CA ILE A 690 36.79 -7.26 8.11
C ILE A 690 35.97 -6.05 8.50
N ARG A 691 34.64 -6.20 8.44
CA ARG A 691 33.72 -5.07 8.65
C ARG A 691 33.82 -4.45 10.04
N ARG A 692 34.18 -5.26 11.05
CA ARG A 692 34.41 -4.78 12.42
C ARG A 692 35.67 -3.92 12.56
N ASP A 693 36.69 -4.19 11.74
CA ASP A 693 37.96 -3.47 11.71
C ASP A 693 37.87 -2.19 10.87
N GLU A 694 37.20 -2.29 9.72
CA GLU A 694 37.05 -1.21 8.75
C GLU A 694 35.56 -0.97 8.44
N PRO A 695 34.80 -0.26 9.30
CA PRO A 695 33.34 -0.18 9.21
C PRO A 695 32.81 0.61 8.01
N ASP A 696 33.62 1.49 7.42
CA ASP A 696 33.20 2.39 6.34
C ASP A 696 33.42 1.82 4.92
N ARG A 697 33.90 0.58 4.79
CA ARG A 697 34.23 -0.05 3.49
C ARG A 697 33.56 -1.41 3.32
N THR A 698 33.43 -1.86 2.07
CA THR A 698 33.06 -3.25 1.78
C THR A 698 33.99 -4.21 2.52
N GLY A 699 33.43 -5.25 3.14
CA GLY A 699 34.21 -6.23 3.87
C GLY A 699 33.36 -7.39 4.41
N PHE A 700 34.03 -8.38 4.96
CA PHE A 700 33.41 -9.58 5.51
C PHE A 700 32.81 -9.34 6.90
N ASP A 701 31.61 -9.88 7.10
CA ASP A 701 30.84 -9.98 8.33
C ASP A 701 31.30 -11.19 9.17
N TRP A 702 32.62 -11.35 9.32
CA TRP A 702 33.20 -12.42 10.15
C TRP A 702 33.40 -11.93 11.57
N ASN A 703 33.21 -12.82 12.54
CA ASN A 703 33.38 -12.51 13.96
C ASN A 703 34.86 -12.43 14.42
N ASN A 704 35.76 -12.03 13.54
CA ASN A 704 37.18 -11.83 13.85
C ASN A 704 37.39 -10.44 14.50
N PRO A 705 38.34 -10.29 15.43
CA PRO A 705 38.55 -9.03 16.16
C PRO A 705 39.10 -7.92 15.26
N PHE A 706 39.91 -8.29 14.26
CA PHE A 706 40.56 -7.38 13.32
C PHE A 706 40.76 -8.04 11.94
N GLY A 707 41.10 -7.23 10.93
CA GLY A 707 41.41 -7.63 9.56
C GLY A 707 42.60 -6.85 9.01
N VAL A 708 42.54 -6.51 7.73
CA VAL A 708 43.60 -5.77 7.02
C VAL A 708 44.04 -4.49 7.73
N GLY A 709 43.10 -3.68 8.20
CA GLY A 709 43.36 -2.35 8.76
C GLY A 709 44.30 -2.41 9.97
N THR A 710 43.94 -3.21 10.97
CA THR A 710 44.75 -3.40 12.17
C THR A 710 46.05 -4.16 11.87
N ILE A 711 46.02 -5.23 11.05
CA ILE A 711 47.23 -6.00 10.71
C ILE A 711 48.27 -5.11 10.01
N LYS A 712 47.84 -4.30 9.05
CA LYS A 712 48.71 -3.33 8.36
C LYS A 712 49.30 -2.33 9.33
N THR A 713 48.50 -1.83 10.27
CA THR A 713 48.92 -0.86 11.28
C THR A 713 49.99 -1.43 12.20
N VAL A 714 49.76 -2.64 12.73
CA VAL A 714 50.73 -3.35 13.58
C VAL A 714 52.06 -3.56 12.84
N LEU A 715 52.02 -4.08 11.60
CA LEU A 715 53.22 -4.31 10.81
C LEU A 715 53.96 -3.00 10.47
N SER A 716 53.23 -1.93 10.17
CA SER A 716 53.81 -0.61 9.84
C SER A 716 54.45 0.09 11.04
N ASN A 717 54.03 -0.25 12.26
CA ASN A 717 54.58 0.31 13.50
C ASN A 717 55.86 -0.41 13.97
N LEU A 718 56.21 -1.55 13.36
CA LEU A 718 57.46 -2.24 13.69
C LEU A 718 58.66 -1.47 13.12
N PRO A 719 59.74 -1.25 13.92
CA PRO A 719 60.85 -0.41 13.51
C PRO A 719 61.70 -1.00 12.36
N ASP A 720 61.60 -2.32 12.16
CA ASP A 720 62.41 -3.06 11.19
C ASP A 720 61.73 -3.21 9.82
N LEU A 721 60.43 -2.92 9.69
CA LEU A 721 59.66 -3.14 8.48
C LEU A 721 59.16 -1.82 7.88
N VAL A 722 59.21 -1.72 6.56
CA VAL A 722 58.58 -0.63 5.80
C VAL A 722 57.69 -1.21 4.70
N LEU A 723 56.49 -0.66 4.54
CA LEU A 723 55.58 -1.04 3.46
C LEU A 723 56.14 -0.56 2.11
N GLU A 724 56.28 -1.47 1.14
CA GLU A 724 56.77 -1.14 -0.21
C GLU A 724 55.66 -1.10 -1.25
N GLU A 725 54.76 -2.08 -1.21
CA GLU A 725 53.76 -2.27 -2.24
C GLU A 725 52.49 -2.88 -1.65
N THR A 726 51.34 -2.38 -2.10
CA THR A 726 50.02 -2.89 -1.77
C THR A 726 49.27 -3.20 -3.05
N ILE A 727 48.66 -4.39 -3.14
CA ILE A 727 47.51 -4.62 -4.01
C ILE A 727 46.27 -4.47 -3.13
N GLU A 728 45.41 -3.52 -3.46
CA GLU A 728 44.17 -3.26 -2.74
C GLU A 728 42.99 -3.68 -3.62
N THR A 729 42.08 -4.47 -3.06
CA THR A 729 40.81 -4.86 -3.71
C THR A 729 39.63 -4.43 -2.83
N GLU A 730 38.40 -4.61 -3.32
CA GLU A 730 37.20 -4.43 -2.48
C GLU A 730 37.10 -5.42 -1.30
N LEU A 731 37.76 -6.60 -1.34
CA LEU A 731 37.56 -7.69 -0.38
C LEU A 731 38.78 -8.01 0.49
N TYR A 732 39.98 -7.77 -0.01
CA TYR A 732 41.24 -8.02 0.69
C TYR A 732 42.34 -7.06 0.22
N ALA A 733 43.43 -7.01 0.98
CA ALA A 733 44.67 -6.37 0.55
C ALA A 733 45.84 -7.36 0.65
N VAL A 734 46.74 -7.27 -0.33
CA VAL A 734 48.04 -7.95 -0.29
C VAL A 734 49.11 -6.90 -0.05
N HIS A 735 49.88 -7.05 1.01
CA HIS A 735 50.97 -6.15 1.37
C HIS A 735 52.32 -6.83 1.21
N ARG A 736 53.29 -6.08 0.67
CA ARG A 736 54.70 -6.41 0.72
C ARG A 736 55.44 -5.41 1.61
N PHE A 737 55.94 -5.90 2.74
CA PHE A 737 56.84 -5.19 3.62
C PHE A 737 58.28 -5.63 3.37
N ALA A 738 59.25 -4.73 3.55
CA ALA A 738 60.65 -5.07 3.47
C ALA A 738 61.40 -4.69 4.74
N LYS A 739 62.41 -5.50 5.08
CA LYS A 739 63.27 -5.26 6.24
C LYS A 739 64.39 -4.29 5.89
N ARG A 740 64.05 -2.99 5.82
CA ARG A 740 64.97 -1.88 5.49
C ARG A 740 64.49 -0.56 6.11
N LYS A 741 65.33 0.47 6.04
CA LYS A 741 65.07 1.75 6.72
C LYS A 741 64.03 2.66 6.04
N VAL A 742 63.97 2.67 4.71
CA VAL A 742 63.12 3.59 3.94
C VAL A 742 62.59 2.88 2.69
N ALA A 743 61.31 3.05 2.43
CA ALA A 743 60.64 2.71 1.19
C ALA A 743 59.62 3.80 0.84
N ILE A 744 59.32 3.97 -0.45
CA ILE A 744 58.16 4.76 -0.89
C ILE A 744 57.07 3.75 -1.24
N PRO A 745 55.96 3.68 -0.47
CA PRO A 745 54.92 2.70 -0.73
C PRO A 745 54.20 3.01 -2.04
N THR A 746 53.95 1.98 -2.84
CA THR A 746 53.11 2.04 -4.04
C THR A 746 51.83 1.25 -3.82
N VAL A 747 50.72 1.70 -4.41
CA VAL A 747 49.42 1.03 -4.28
C VAL A 747 48.86 0.75 -5.67
N ARG A 748 48.51 -0.52 -5.92
CA ARG A 748 47.80 -0.98 -7.11
C ARG A 748 46.36 -1.29 -6.71
N ILE A 749 45.40 -0.60 -7.30
CA ILE A 749 43.98 -0.92 -7.12
C ILE A 749 43.61 -1.95 -8.18
N GLU A 750 43.21 -3.13 -7.75
CA GLU A 750 42.83 -4.25 -8.61
C GLU A 750 41.46 -4.78 -8.18
N ALA A 751 40.66 -5.27 -9.12
CA ALA A 751 39.41 -5.98 -8.77
C ALA A 751 39.73 -7.44 -8.40
N HIS A 752 38.91 -8.06 -7.55
CA HIS A 752 39.07 -9.50 -7.25
C HIS A 752 38.59 -10.43 -8.39
N GLY A 753 37.85 -9.90 -9.38
CA GLY A 753 37.30 -10.67 -10.51
C GLY A 753 35.89 -11.23 -10.27
N VAL A 754 35.18 -11.67 -11.32
CA VAL A 754 33.81 -12.23 -11.23
C VAL A 754 33.72 -13.62 -11.89
N PRO A 755 32.86 -14.53 -11.40
CA PRO A 755 31.89 -14.40 -10.29
C PRO A 755 32.35 -14.99 -8.94
N LEU A 756 31.78 -14.48 -7.84
CA LEU A 756 31.94 -15.04 -6.48
C LEU A 756 30.99 -16.21 -6.25
N ASP A 757 31.45 -17.23 -5.51
CA ASP A 757 30.58 -18.28 -5.00
C ASP A 757 29.59 -17.69 -3.97
N ALA A 758 28.32 -18.11 -4.03
CA ALA A 758 27.26 -17.60 -3.13
C ALA A 758 27.58 -17.80 -1.64
N ASP A 759 28.27 -18.90 -1.30
CA ASP A 759 28.72 -19.20 0.05
C ASP A 759 29.75 -18.19 0.57
N VAL A 760 30.56 -17.58 -0.31
CA VAL A 760 31.48 -16.49 0.05
C VAL A 760 30.72 -15.17 0.08
N ALA A 761 29.90 -14.90 -0.94
CA ALA A 761 29.19 -13.65 -1.12
C ALA A 761 28.26 -13.30 0.06
N ARG A 762 27.59 -14.29 0.67
CA ARG A 762 26.66 -14.09 1.80
C ARG A 762 27.30 -13.51 3.06
N HIS A 763 28.63 -13.64 3.17
CA HIS A 763 29.41 -13.09 4.27
C HIS A 763 29.95 -11.68 3.96
N ILE A 764 29.67 -11.11 2.79
CA ILE A 764 30.15 -9.77 2.39
C ILE A 764 29.06 -8.73 2.66
N ILE A 765 29.44 -7.63 3.30
CA ILE A 765 28.62 -6.41 3.37
C ILE A 765 29.16 -5.41 2.36
N TRP A 766 28.43 -5.22 1.27
CA TRP A 766 28.79 -4.29 0.20
C TRP A 766 28.52 -2.83 0.62
N GLY A 767 29.45 -1.92 0.32
CA GLY A 767 29.27 -0.46 0.47
C GLY A 767 29.67 0.12 1.85
N PRO A 768 29.35 1.40 2.11
CA PRO A 768 29.74 2.13 3.33
C PRO A 768 29.02 1.63 4.58
N ALA A 769 29.32 2.22 5.75
CA ALA A 769 28.79 1.85 7.06
C ALA A 769 27.27 1.58 7.08
N GLY A 770 26.87 0.61 7.90
CA GLY A 770 25.51 0.12 8.04
C GLY A 770 25.20 -0.25 9.49
N ILE A 771 24.15 -1.03 9.70
CA ILE A 771 23.77 -1.54 11.01
C ILE A 771 23.99 -3.04 11.02
N ASP A 772 24.90 -3.49 11.88
CA ASP A 772 25.18 -4.91 12.10
C ASP A 772 23.92 -5.65 12.57
N ARG A 773 23.73 -6.90 12.10
CA ARG A 773 22.57 -7.73 12.47
C ARG A 773 22.57 -8.05 13.96
N GLY A 774 23.73 -8.36 14.55
CA GLY A 774 23.85 -8.65 15.99
C GLY A 774 23.55 -7.42 16.85
N ALA A 775 24.00 -6.25 16.41
CA ALA A 775 23.67 -4.96 17.04
C ALA A 775 22.18 -4.65 16.93
N ALA A 776 21.56 -4.81 15.75
CA ALA A 776 20.13 -4.63 15.56
C ALA A 776 19.32 -5.59 16.44
N TRP A 777 19.72 -6.87 16.47
CA TRP A 777 19.05 -7.90 17.28
C TRP A 777 19.06 -7.57 18.78
N THR A 778 20.16 -7.00 19.27
CA THR A 778 20.34 -6.69 20.70
C THR A 778 19.59 -5.42 21.10
N ASN A 779 19.53 -4.43 20.22
CA ASN A 779 19.10 -3.07 20.56
C ASN A 779 17.72 -2.68 20.01
N GLU A 780 17.16 -3.45 19.07
CA GLU A 780 15.91 -3.09 18.40
C GLU A 780 14.80 -4.12 18.60
N VAL A 781 13.58 -3.60 18.74
CA VAL A 781 12.36 -4.40 18.86
C VAL A 781 11.34 -3.91 17.84
N THR A 782 10.90 -4.82 16.97
CA THR A 782 9.96 -4.56 15.88
C THR A 782 8.53 -4.95 16.27
N THR A 783 7.59 -4.01 16.04
CA THR A 783 6.15 -4.19 16.29
C THR A 783 5.29 -4.25 15.02
N SER A 784 5.89 -3.94 13.87
CA SER A 784 5.29 -4.10 12.55
C SER A 784 6.37 -4.48 11.52
N ILE A 785 6.05 -5.44 10.67
CA ILE A 785 6.99 -6.15 9.82
C ILE A 785 6.75 -5.74 8.36
N PRO A 786 7.79 -5.36 7.61
CA PRO A 786 7.70 -5.25 6.16
C PRO A 786 7.57 -6.64 5.54
N VAL A 787 6.44 -6.88 4.87
CA VAL A 787 6.26 -8.02 3.96
C VAL A 787 6.36 -7.46 2.56
N LEU A 788 7.49 -7.69 1.88
CA LEU A 788 7.76 -7.16 0.55
C LEU A 788 7.15 -8.07 -0.50
N MET A 789 6.38 -7.49 -1.42
CA MET A 789 5.69 -8.19 -2.50
C MET A 789 6.38 -7.88 -3.83
N TYR A 790 7.11 -8.87 -4.34
CA TYR A 790 7.71 -8.91 -5.66
C TYR A 790 6.88 -9.79 -6.60
N HIS A 791 7.06 -9.63 -7.91
CA HIS A 791 6.48 -10.51 -8.93
C HIS A 791 7.61 -11.02 -9.83
N ARG A 792 8.02 -10.24 -10.83
CA ARG A 792 9.08 -10.61 -11.78
C ARG A 792 10.41 -9.95 -11.45
N ILE A 793 11.50 -10.72 -11.57
CA ILE A 793 12.88 -10.19 -11.54
C ILE A 793 13.51 -10.40 -12.91
N ALA A 794 13.39 -9.41 -13.80
CA ALA A 794 13.82 -9.54 -15.20
C ALA A 794 14.15 -8.17 -15.82
N ASP A 795 15.06 -8.15 -16.80
CA ASP A 795 15.43 -6.93 -17.52
C ASP A 795 14.36 -6.50 -18.54
N ASP A 796 13.66 -7.45 -19.15
CA ASP A 796 12.77 -7.26 -20.28
C ASP A 796 11.32 -7.74 -20.03
N GLY A 797 10.42 -7.32 -20.93
CA GLY A 797 9.00 -7.67 -20.91
C GLY A 797 8.09 -6.47 -21.22
N PRO A 798 6.77 -6.68 -21.26
CA PRO A 798 5.82 -5.65 -21.66
C PRO A 798 5.89 -4.38 -20.80
N ASP A 799 5.76 -3.20 -21.43
CA ASP A 799 5.80 -1.92 -20.73
C ASP A 799 4.59 -1.72 -19.80
N ALA A 800 3.42 -2.24 -20.17
CA ALA A 800 2.21 -2.20 -19.34
C ALA A 800 2.38 -2.94 -18.00
N LEU A 801 3.31 -3.90 -17.94
CA LEU A 801 3.62 -4.70 -16.74
C LEU A 801 4.89 -4.22 -16.01
N ARG A 802 5.48 -3.09 -16.42
CA ARG A 802 6.71 -2.54 -15.81
C ARG A 802 6.60 -2.36 -14.30
N ARG A 803 5.42 -2.00 -13.79
CA ARG A 803 5.14 -1.88 -12.36
C ARG A 803 5.52 -3.15 -11.58
N PHE A 804 5.30 -4.32 -12.15
CA PHE A 804 5.48 -5.63 -11.50
C PHE A 804 6.83 -6.29 -11.83
N ARG A 805 7.74 -5.59 -12.52
CA ARG A 805 9.03 -6.13 -12.96
C ARG A 805 10.20 -5.31 -12.45
N VAL A 806 11.05 -5.91 -11.62
CA VAL A 806 12.28 -5.28 -11.12
C VAL A 806 13.49 -5.85 -11.87
N ALA A 807 14.37 -5.00 -12.38
CA ALA A 807 15.59 -5.48 -13.04
C ALA A 807 16.51 -6.22 -12.03
N PRO A 808 17.19 -7.31 -12.40
CA PRO A 808 18.03 -8.10 -11.49
C PRO A 808 19.07 -7.26 -10.74
N GLU A 809 19.70 -6.28 -11.41
CA GLU A 809 20.69 -5.42 -10.75
C GLU A 809 20.07 -4.47 -9.72
N ILE A 810 18.85 -3.99 -9.96
CA ILE A 810 18.10 -3.20 -8.99
C ILE A 810 17.72 -4.07 -7.79
N PHE A 811 17.28 -5.30 -8.03
CA PHE A 811 16.96 -6.27 -6.98
C PHE A 811 18.21 -6.62 -6.13
N ARG A 812 19.38 -6.82 -6.75
CA ARG A 812 20.66 -7.02 -6.04
C ARG A 812 20.98 -5.88 -5.10
N LYS A 813 20.84 -4.62 -5.55
CA LYS A 813 21.04 -3.43 -4.70
C LYS A 813 20.06 -3.37 -3.54
N GLN A 814 18.79 -3.74 -3.77
CA GLN A 814 17.79 -3.84 -2.70
C GLN A 814 18.17 -4.88 -1.64
N MET A 815 18.64 -6.06 -2.05
CA MET A 815 19.08 -7.10 -1.11
C MET A 815 20.34 -6.68 -0.35
N GLN A 816 21.33 -6.11 -1.03
CA GLN A 816 22.53 -5.56 -0.38
C GLN A 816 22.16 -4.46 0.63
N PHE A 817 21.21 -3.59 0.30
CA PHE A 817 20.68 -2.59 1.23
C PHE A 817 20.06 -3.23 2.46
N LEU A 818 19.18 -4.22 2.30
CA LEU A 818 18.57 -4.92 3.43
C LEU A 818 19.64 -5.57 4.33
N ARG A 819 20.64 -6.23 3.72
CA ARG A 819 21.76 -6.86 4.43
C ARG A 819 22.56 -5.82 5.22
N ARG A 820 22.90 -4.69 4.60
CA ARG A 820 23.63 -3.55 5.21
C ARG A 820 22.85 -2.89 6.35
N GLN A 821 21.52 -2.91 6.29
CA GLN A 821 20.64 -2.31 7.30
C GLN A 821 20.23 -3.32 8.40
N GLY A 822 20.90 -4.46 8.50
CA GLY A 822 20.69 -5.42 9.59
C GLY A 822 19.41 -6.24 9.46
N TYR A 823 18.77 -6.29 8.29
CA TYR A 823 17.57 -7.09 8.08
C TYR A 823 17.89 -8.59 7.97
N TYR A 824 16.98 -9.42 8.49
CA TYR A 824 16.99 -10.88 8.32
C TYR A 824 15.62 -11.38 7.87
N THR A 825 15.60 -12.46 7.10
CA THR A 825 14.36 -13.00 6.53
C THR A 825 13.58 -13.87 7.51
N LEU A 826 12.27 -13.68 7.52
CA LEU A 826 11.30 -14.61 8.11
C LEU A 826 10.53 -15.31 6.98
N THR A 827 10.13 -16.56 7.23
CA THR A 827 9.15 -17.26 6.39
C THR A 827 7.72 -16.88 6.80
N ALA A 828 6.75 -17.09 5.91
CA ALA A 828 5.34 -16.91 6.24
C ALA A 828 4.90 -17.77 7.44
N GLN A 829 5.42 -19.00 7.55
CA GLN A 829 5.13 -19.89 8.68
C GLN A 829 5.68 -19.35 10.01
N ASN A 830 6.92 -18.85 10.02
CA ASN A 830 7.52 -18.24 11.20
C ASN A 830 6.74 -16.98 11.62
N LEU A 831 6.32 -16.17 10.65
CA LEU A 831 5.46 -15.03 10.89
C LEU A 831 4.12 -15.44 11.52
N ALA A 832 3.47 -16.49 11.00
CA ALA A 832 2.22 -17.01 11.55
C ALA A 832 2.37 -17.42 13.03
N ALA A 833 3.44 -18.15 13.35
CA ALA A 833 3.75 -18.55 14.72
C ALA A 833 3.97 -17.33 15.64
N MET A 834 4.69 -16.31 15.18
CA MET A 834 4.94 -15.08 15.94
C MET A 834 3.65 -14.27 16.18
N LEU A 835 2.79 -14.13 15.16
CA LEU A 835 1.52 -13.42 15.27
C LEU A 835 0.59 -14.06 16.32
N ARG A 836 0.62 -15.38 16.46
CA ARG A 836 -0.15 -16.11 17.49
C ARG A 836 0.31 -15.77 18.91
N VAL A 837 1.62 -15.71 19.13
CA VAL A 837 2.21 -15.50 20.47
C VAL A 837 2.16 -14.02 20.89
N ARG A 838 1.99 -13.07 19.95
CA ARG A 838 1.94 -11.61 20.19
C ARG A 838 3.12 -11.08 20.99
N LYS A 839 4.30 -11.66 20.81
CA LYS A 839 5.55 -11.17 21.42
C LYS A 839 6.26 -10.21 20.46
N PRO A 840 6.91 -9.16 20.98
CA PRO A 840 7.75 -8.30 20.17
C PRO A 840 8.89 -9.08 19.51
N ILE A 841 9.24 -8.73 18.26
CA ILE A 841 10.26 -9.43 17.48
C ILE A 841 11.57 -8.68 17.60
N GLN A 842 12.66 -9.38 17.92
CA GLN A 842 13.99 -8.79 18.06
C GLN A 842 14.60 -8.47 16.70
N GLY A 843 15.35 -7.37 16.62
CA GLY A 843 16.01 -6.90 15.40
C GLY A 843 15.03 -6.48 14.31
N ARG A 844 15.47 -6.63 13.06
CA ARG A 844 14.78 -6.15 11.84
C ARG A 844 14.33 -7.30 10.95
N PRO A 845 13.21 -7.97 11.26
CA PRO A 845 12.65 -9.00 10.38
C PRO A 845 12.12 -8.39 9.08
N VAL A 846 12.21 -9.14 7.98
CA VAL A 846 11.52 -8.87 6.71
C VAL A 846 10.99 -10.19 6.13
N VAL A 847 9.83 -10.17 5.50
CA VAL A 847 9.37 -11.30 4.67
C VAL A 847 9.55 -10.91 3.21
N LEU A 848 10.25 -11.71 2.44
CA LEU A 848 10.42 -11.54 1.01
C LEU A 848 9.44 -12.49 0.31
N SER A 849 8.35 -11.92 -0.24
CA SER A 849 7.34 -12.69 -0.96
C SER A 849 7.39 -12.43 -2.46
N PHE A 850 7.25 -13.50 -3.25
CA PHE A 850 7.18 -13.47 -4.70
C PHE A 850 5.87 -14.13 -5.13
N ASP A 851 5.04 -13.42 -5.88
CA ASP A 851 3.79 -13.96 -6.38
C ASP A 851 4.01 -14.68 -7.73
N ASP A 852 3.01 -15.46 -8.13
CA ASP A 852 2.86 -16.14 -9.44
C ASP A 852 3.83 -17.28 -9.80
N ALA A 853 4.99 -17.38 -9.16
CA ALA A 853 6.01 -18.42 -9.44
C ALA A 853 6.61 -18.37 -10.87
N TYR A 854 6.90 -17.16 -11.36
CA TYR A 854 7.64 -16.95 -12.61
C TYR A 854 8.98 -17.70 -12.65
N LEU A 855 9.38 -18.15 -13.83
CA LEU A 855 10.67 -18.81 -14.05
C LEU A 855 11.85 -17.90 -13.70
N ASP A 856 11.69 -16.58 -13.83
CA ASP A 856 12.73 -15.61 -13.50
C ASP A 856 13.06 -15.52 -12.01
N PHE A 857 12.20 -16.04 -11.14
CA PHE A 857 12.57 -16.28 -9.75
C PHE A 857 13.74 -17.25 -9.63
N LEU A 858 13.73 -18.35 -10.40
CA LEU A 858 14.81 -19.34 -10.39
C LEU A 858 16.08 -18.79 -11.04
N THR A 859 15.95 -18.14 -12.21
CA THR A 859 17.12 -17.75 -13.01
C THR A 859 17.82 -16.50 -12.47
N ASP A 860 17.08 -15.56 -11.89
CA ASP A 860 17.59 -14.23 -11.54
C ASP A 860 17.46 -13.91 -10.06
N ALA A 861 16.27 -14.13 -9.45
CA ALA A 861 16.05 -13.76 -8.05
C ALA A 861 16.80 -14.66 -7.07
N PHE A 862 16.73 -15.98 -7.26
CA PHE A 862 17.27 -16.97 -6.34
C PHE A 862 18.80 -16.87 -6.17
N PRO A 863 19.62 -16.73 -7.23
CA PRO A 863 21.06 -16.51 -7.07
C PRO A 863 21.38 -15.27 -6.22
N ILE A 864 20.67 -14.15 -6.43
CA ILE A 864 20.87 -12.90 -5.69
C ILE A 864 20.47 -13.04 -4.21
N LEU A 865 19.39 -13.78 -3.93
CA LEU A 865 18.97 -14.10 -2.56
C LEU A 865 20.02 -14.95 -1.84
N ALA A 866 20.56 -15.97 -2.52
CA ALA A 866 21.61 -16.84 -2.00
C ALA A 866 22.89 -16.05 -1.69
N GLU A 867 23.33 -15.18 -2.61
CA GLU A 867 24.46 -14.25 -2.43
C GLU A 867 24.27 -13.30 -1.23
N SER A 868 23.03 -13.00 -0.84
CA SER A 868 22.71 -12.08 0.26
C SER A 868 22.37 -12.79 1.58
N GLY A 869 22.36 -14.12 1.59
CA GLY A 869 21.95 -14.94 2.73
C GLY A 869 20.50 -14.71 3.14
N PHE A 870 19.61 -14.59 2.15
CA PHE A 870 18.17 -14.39 2.35
C PHE A 870 17.36 -15.59 1.85
N GLY A 871 16.30 -15.93 2.60
CA GLY A 871 15.24 -16.83 2.13
C GLY A 871 14.04 -16.05 1.58
N ALA A 872 13.10 -16.76 0.95
CA ALA A 872 11.87 -16.18 0.42
C ALA A 872 10.68 -17.16 0.47
N ASP A 873 9.48 -16.60 0.40
CA ASP A 873 8.23 -17.33 0.16
C ASP A 873 7.74 -17.04 -1.27
N VAL A 874 7.46 -18.08 -2.05
CA VAL A 874 6.92 -17.98 -3.41
C VAL A 874 5.49 -18.51 -3.44
N PHE A 875 4.53 -17.73 -3.93
CA PHE A 875 3.12 -18.11 -4.01
C PHE A 875 2.77 -18.63 -5.41
N VAL A 876 2.25 -19.85 -5.49
CA VAL A 876 2.16 -20.64 -6.73
C VAL A 876 0.72 -20.72 -7.25
N VAL A 877 0.53 -20.43 -8.54
CA VAL A 877 -0.71 -20.71 -9.29
C VAL A 877 -0.69 -22.16 -9.77
N THR A 878 -1.30 -23.07 -9.03
CA THR A 878 -1.00 -24.51 -9.17
C THR A 878 -1.45 -25.15 -10.48
N ASP A 879 -2.53 -24.64 -11.11
CA ASP A 879 -3.01 -25.18 -12.40
C ASP A 879 -2.18 -24.69 -13.59
N LYS A 880 -1.27 -23.74 -13.36
CA LYS A 880 -0.50 -23.05 -14.39
C LYS A 880 1.00 -23.38 -14.34
N VAL A 881 1.43 -24.16 -13.35
CA VAL A 881 2.82 -24.60 -13.16
C VAL A 881 3.35 -25.27 -14.44
N GLY A 882 4.50 -24.78 -14.93
CA GLY A 882 5.15 -25.22 -16.17
C GLY A 882 4.53 -24.68 -17.47
N GLY A 883 3.52 -23.81 -17.36
CA GLY A 883 2.94 -23.06 -18.49
C GLY A 883 3.41 -21.61 -18.50
N GLU A 884 2.48 -20.70 -18.80
CA GLU A 884 2.71 -19.26 -18.91
C GLU A 884 1.67 -18.48 -18.09
N SER A 885 1.98 -17.22 -17.76
CA SER A 885 1.08 -16.29 -17.07
C SER A 885 -0.05 -15.78 -17.97
N ASP A 886 -1.01 -16.62 -18.31
CA ASP A 886 -2.07 -16.28 -19.27
C ASP A 886 -2.98 -15.12 -18.83
N TRP A 887 -3.02 -14.78 -17.53
CA TRP A 887 -3.68 -13.58 -17.01
C TRP A 887 -3.02 -12.27 -17.46
N ASP A 888 -1.75 -12.30 -17.88
CA ASP A 888 -1.02 -11.14 -18.39
C ASP A 888 -1.23 -10.90 -19.89
N ALA A 889 -1.85 -11.84 -20.61
CA ALA A 889 -1.95 -11.84 -22.07
C ALA A 889 -2.64 -10.57 -22.65
N THR A 890 -3.44 -9.88 -21.85
CA THR A 890 -4.09 -8.61 -22.24
C THR A 890 -3.16 -7.41 -22.18
N TYR A 891 -2.04 -7.51 -21.46
CA TYR A 891 -1.05 -6.44 -21.23
C TYR A 891 0.27 -6.68 -21.99
N GLY A 892 0.46 -7.87 -22.56
CA GLY A 892 1.59 -8.19 -23.44
C GLY A 892 1.86 -9.70 -23.50
N GLU A 893 3.08 -10.07 -23.94
CA GLU A 893 3.49 -11.48 -24.00
C GLU A 893 3.53 -12.12 -22.59
N PRO A 894 2.82 -13.24 -22.37
CA PRO A 894 2.86 -13.99 -21.12
C PRO A 894 4.27 -14.46 -20.76
N ALA A 895 4.61 -14.45 -19.48
CA ALA A 895 5.90 -14.91 -19.01
C ALA A 895 5.87 -16.40 -18.63
N PRO A 896 6.97 -17.14 -18.81
CA PRO A 896 7.04 -18.55 -18.42
C PRO A 896 7.00 -18.72 -16.90
N LEU A 897 6.32 -19.78 -16.45
CA LEU A 897 6.20 -20.15 -15.04
C LEU A 897 7.11 -21.34 -14.72
N MET A 898 7.59 -21.41 -13.48
CA MET A 898 8.39 -22.55 -13.02
C MET A 898 7.66 -23.87 -13.18
N SER A 899 8.39 -24.95 -13.49
CA SER A 899 7.84 -26.30 -13.47
C SER A 899 7.81 -26.88 -12.05
N TRP A 900 7.08 -27.97 -11.86
CA TRP A 900 7.11 -28.70 -10.58
C TRP A 900 8.51 -29.24 -10.22
N ALA A 901 9.39 -29.46 -11.20
CA ALA A 901 10.77 -29.89 -10.93
C ALA A 901 11.60 -28.75 -10.34
N ASP A 902 11.45 -27.54 -10.91
CA ASP A 902 12.11 -26.32 -10.44
C ASP A 902 11.69 -25.98 -9.01
N ILE A 903 10.38 -25.99 -8.75
CA ILE A 903 9.80 -25.73 -7.42
C ILE A 903 10.37 -26.71 -6.37
N ARG A 904 10.43 -28.01 -6.66
CA ARG A 904 11.01 -29.00 -5.73
C ARG A 904 12.50 -28.77 -5.48
N SER A 905 13.25 -28.39 -6.52
CA SER A 905 14.69 -28.12 -6.40
C SER A 905 14.96 -26.91 -5.51
N LEU A 906 14.21 -25.82 -5.70
CA LEU A 906 14.30 -24.63 -4.86
C LEU A 906 13.84 -24.89 -3.42
N HIS A 907 12.82 -25.73 -3.26
CA HIS A 907 12.33 -26.10 -1.94
C HIS A 907 13.39 -26.83 -1.11
N GLN A 908 14.14 -27.75 -1.73
CA GLN A 908 15.28 -28.43 -1.11
C GLN A 908 16.43 -27.47 -0.74
N GLN A 909 16.50 -26.31 -1.41
CA GLN A 909 17.49 -25.25 -1.15
C GLN A 909 16.99 -24.20 -0.14
N GLY A 910 15.83 -24.43 0.49
CA GLY A 910 15.33 -23.62 1.60
C GLY A 910 14.29 -22.54 1.21
N ILE A 911 13.91 -22.44 -0.06
CA ILE A 911 12.79 -21.58 -0.47
C ILE A 911 11.47 -22.21 -0.03
N ARG A 912 10.55 -21.37 0.44
CA ARG A 912 9.21 -21.79 0.87
C ARG A 912 8.18 -21.48 -0.19
N PHE A 913 7.18 -22.35 -0.29
CA PHE A 913 6.14 -22.24 -1.30
C PHE A 913 4.77 -22.19 -0.63
N GLY A 914 3.96 -21.22 -1.03
CA GLY A 914 2.58 -21.04 -0.59
C GLY A 914 1.61 -21.08 -1.76
N SER A 915 0.32 -21.03 -1.46
CA SER A 915 -0.73 -21.00 -2.47
C SER A 915 -0.93 -19.61 -3.08
N HIS A 916 -1.21 -19.55 -4.38
CA HIS A 916 -1.77 -18.39 -5.07
C HIS A 916 -3.12 -18.72 -5.72
N LEU A 917 -3.88 -19.62 -5.08
CA LEU A 917 -5.05 -20.33 -5.64
C LEU A 917 -4.70 -21.19 -6.86
N ALA A 918 -5.67 -21.99 -7.32
CA ALA A 918 -5.42 -22.94 -8.39
C ALA A 918 -5.36 -22.24 -9.76
N SER A 919 -6.34 -21.38 -10.03
CA SER A 919 -6.54 -20.77 -11.35
C SER A 919 -6.22 -19.27 -11.46
N HIS A 920 -5.65 -18.65 -10.42
CA HIS A 920 -5.37 -17.20 -10.32
C HIS A 920 -6.61 -16.28 -10.31
N LYS A 921 -7.82 -16.82 -10.16
CA LYS A 921 -9.02 -15.98 -10.11
C LYS A 921 -9.05 -15.08 -8.85
N PRO A 922 -9.56 -13.84 -8.94
CA PRO A 922 -9.73 -12.99 -7.76
C PRO A 922 -10.66 -13.67 -6.74
N ALA A 923 -10.21 -13.86 -5.49
CA ALA A 923 -10.99 -14.63 -4.51
C ALA A 923 -12.36 -14.02 -4.21
N SER A 924 -12.47 -12.69 -4.19
CA SER A 924 -13.77 -12.02 -4.00
C SER A 924 -14.73 -12.18 -5.19
N SER A 925 -14.25 -12.60 -6.37
CA SER A 925 -15.13 -12.88 -7.52
C SER A 925 -15.83 -14.24 -7.43
N LEU A 926 -15.33 -15.13 -6.56
CA LEU A 926 -15.81 -16.50 -6.43
C LEU A 926 -16.93 -16.60 -5.36
N ASP A 927 -17.90 -17.46 -5.59
CA ASP A 927 -18.84 -17.88 -4.54
C ASP A 927 -18.12 -18.75 -3.50
N ASN A 928 -18.82 -19.06 -2.40
CA ASN A 928 -18.20 -19.78 -1.28
C ASN A 928 -17.69 -21.17 -1.66
N ASN A 929 -18.44 -21.94 -2.46
CA ASN A 929 -18.06 -23.30 -2.84
C ASN A 929 -16.87 -23.25 -3.81
N ALA A 930 -16.92 -22.36 -4.80
CA ALA A 930 -15.87 -22.19 -5.79
C ALA A 930 -14.55 -21.75 -5.12
N LEU A 931 -14.61 -20.78 -4.21
CA LEU A 931 -13.41 -20.33 -3.48
C LEU A 931 -12.82 -21.45 -2.60
N LEU A 932 -13.65 -22.19 -1.86
CA LEU A 932 -13.17 -23.31 -1.06
C LEU A 932 -12.54 -24.39 -1.93
N GLY A 933 -13.16 -24.70 -3.08
CA GLY A 933 -12.62 -25.64 -4.06
C GLY A 933 -11.25 -25.20 -4.60
N GLU A 934 -11.13 -23.97 -5.08
CA GLU A 934 -9.86 -23.40 -5.58
C GLU A 934 -8.75 -23.42 -4.52
N ALA A 935 -9.10 -23.06 -3.29
CA ALA A 935 -8.21 -23.03 -2.15
C ALA A 935 -7.70 -24.44 -1.78
N VAL A 936 -8.61 -25.42 -1.64
CA VAL A 936 -8.25 -26.81 -1.31
C VAL A 936 -7.45 -27.46 -2.44
N LEU A 937 -7.88 -27.30 -3.70
CA LEU A 937 -7.17 -27.86 -4.86
C LEU A 937 -5.73 -27.38 -4.92
N SER A 938 -5.51 -26.07 -4.71
CA SER A 938 -4.17 -25.48 -4.72
C SER A 938 -3.30 -26.00 -3.58
N ARG A 939 -3.84 -26.03 -2.35
CA ARG A 939 -3.13 -26.56 -1.19
C ARG A 939 -2.73 -28.02 -1.39
N ASP A 940 -3.69 -28.88 -1.75
CA ASP A 940 -3.47 -30.31 -1.90
C ASP A 940 -2.46 -30.60 -3.03
N ALA A 941 -2.49 -29.82 -4.12
CA ALA A 941 -1.49 -29.89 -5.18
C ALA A 941 -0.08 -29.58 -4.65
N LEU A 942 0.10 -28.52 -3.86
CA LEU A 942 1.40 -28.17 -3.28
C LEU A 942 1.87 -29.22 -2.26
N GLU A 943 1.01 -29.62 -1.32
CA GLU A 943 1.36 -30.62 -0.29
C GLU A 943 1.78 -31.96 -0.91
N SER A 944 1.06 -32.41 -1.94
CA SER A 944 1.40 -33.67 -2.63
C SER A 944 2.75 -33.62 -3.35
N ARG A 945 3.23 -32.44 -3.75
CA ARG A 945 4.46 -32.25 -4.53
C ARG A 945 5.67 -31.89 -3.68
N LEU A 946 5.45 -31.21 -2.56
CA LEU A 946 6.50 -30.77 -1.63
C LEU A 946 6.73 -31.78 -0.51
N GLY A 947 5.71 -32.53 -0.11
CA GLY A 947 5.79 -33.50 1.00
C GLY A 947 5.73 -32.85 2.39
N GLU A 948 5.39 -31.57 2.48
CA GLU A 948 5.15 -30.83 3.73
C GLU A 948 3.79 -30.11 3.70
N ALA A 949 3.27 -29.76 4.88
CA ALA A 949 2.00 -29.04 5.01
C ALA A 949 2.14 -27.60 4.50
N VAL A 950 1.13 -27.12 3.76
CA VAL A 950 1.15 -25.79 3.15
C VAL A 950 0.07 -24.93 3.78
N THR A 951 0.51 -23.98 4.62
CA THR A 951 -0.39 -23.17 5.45
C THR A 951 -0.43 -21.69 5.08
N SER A 952 0.33 -21.28 4.06
CA SER A 952 0.40 -19.89 3.58
C SER A 952 -0.30 -19.70 2.24
N ILE A 953 -0.92 -18.54 2.05
CA ILE A 953 -1.55 -18.13 0.79
C ILE A 953 -1.35 -16.63 0.54
N ALA A 954 -1.06 -16.24 -0.70
CA ALA A 954 -1.27 -14.86 -1.16
C ALA A 954 -2.49 -14.86 -2.09
N LEU A 955 -3.37 -13.87 -1.94
CA LEU A 955 -4.57 -13.79 -2.78
C LEU A 955 -4.25 -13.14 -4.13
N PRO A 956 -4.66 -13.73 -5.27
CA PRO A 956 -4.55 -13.08 -6.57
C PRO A 956 -5.15 -11.67 -6.55
N PHE A 957 -4.40 -10.70 -7.08
CA PHE A 957 -4.73 -9.27 -7.08
C PHE A 957 -4.92 -8.66 -5.66
N GLY A 958 -4.62 -9.41 -4.60
CA GLY A 958 -4.99 -9.09 -3.21
C GLY A 958 -6.50 -9.02 -2.97
N SER A 959 -7.28 -9.59 -3.88
CA SER A 959 -8.74 -9.54 -3.90
C SER A 959 -9.32 -10.28 -2.69
N THR A 960 -9.94 -9.55 -1.76
CA THR A 960 -10.45 -10.11 -0.51
C THR A 960 -11.77 -9.44 -0.09
N ASP A 961 -12.62 -10.16 0.62
CA ASP A 961 -13.86 -9.67 1.21
C ASP A 961 -14.09 -10.29 2.60
N PHE A 962 -15.24 -10.02 3.23
CA PHE A 962 -15.53 -10.50 4.59
C PHE A 962 -15.60 -12.03 4.73
N ARG A 963 -15.83 -12.75 3.63
CA ARG A 963 -15.95 -14.21 3.62
C ARG A 963 -14.61 -14.89 3.48
N VAL A 964 -13.73 -14.30 2.66
CA VAL A 964 -12.48 -14.91 2.20
C VAL A 964 -11.65 -15.44 3.39
N PRO A 965 -11.35 -14.67 4.46
CA PRO A 965 -10.55 -15.20 5.57
C PRO A 965 -11.16 -16.44 6.23
N GLY A 966 -12.48 -16.49 6.39
CA GLY A 966 -13.16 -17.67 6.93
C GLY A 966 -13.03 -18.87 6.00
N ILE A 967 -13.27 -18.67 4.70
CA ILE A 967 -13.18 -19.73 3.69
C ILE A 967 -11.75 -20.26 3.51
N LEU A 968 -10.73 -19.45 3.75
CA LEU A 968 -9.34 -19.90 3.78
C LEU A 968 -9.02 -20.71 5.04
N ALA A 969 -9.56 -20.33 6.20
CA ALA A 969 -9.38 -21.07 7.46
C ALA A 969 -10.02 -22.48 7.40
N HIS A 970 -11.31 -22.57 7.05
CA HIS A 970 -11.62 -23.22 5.77
C HIS A 970 -10.80 -24.38 5.26
N ALA A 971 -10.17 -24.06 4.14
CA ALA A 971 -9.20 -24.82 3.40
C ALA A 971 -7.89 -25.07 4.17
N GLY A 972 -7.83 -24.87 5.49
CA GLY A 972 -6.66 -25.19 6.33
C GLY A 972 -5.48 -24.22 6.21
N TYR A 973 -5.67 -23.02 5.66
CA TYR A 973 -4.64 -21.98 5.71
C TYR A 973 -4.56 -21.34 7.08
N GLU A 974 -3.34 -20.96 7.48
CA GLU A 974 -3.05 -20.31 8.75
C GLU A 974 -2.66 -18.83 8.59
N ILE A 975 -2.04 -18.49 7.46
CA ILE A 975 -1.59 -17.13 7.13
C ILE A 975 -1.91 -16.78 5.67
N GLY A 976 -2.38 -15.56 5.46
CA GLY A 976 -2.90 -15.10 4.18
C GLY A 976 -2.49 -13.66 3.90
N PHE A 977 -2.08 -13.35 2.67
CA PHE A 977 -1.59 -12.03 2.28
C PHE A 977 -2.50 -11.34 1.26
N SER A 978 -2.66 -10.03 1.43
CA SER A 978 -3.37 -9.11 0.55
C SER A 978 -2.40 -8.09 -0.08
N THR A 979 -2.92 -7.17 -0.89
CA THR A 979 -2.15 -6.08 -1.52
C THR A 979 -2.31 -4.74 -0.80
N LYS A 980 -2.92 -4.72 0.39
CA LYS A 980 -3.08 -3.49 1.19
C LYS A 980 -1.69 -2.89 1.51
N PRO A 981 -1.39 -1.65 1.08
CA PRO A 981 -0.04 -1.06 1.14
C PRO A 981 0.32 -0.60 2.56
N ALA A 982 0.60 -1.56 3.45
CA ALA A 982 0.98 -1.30 4.84
C ALA A 982 1.92 -2.38 5.37
N ARG A 983 2.64 -2.05 6.46
CA ARG A 983 3.38 -3.05 7.24
C ARG A 983 2.41 -3.96 7.98
N THR A 984 2.75 -5.24 8.06
CA THR A 984 2.00 -6.24 8.85
C THR A 984 2.19 -5.97 10.34
N SER A 985 1.11 -5.95 11.11
CA SER A 985 1.12 -5.76 12.56
C SER A 985 0.39 -6.90 13.28
N PHE A 986 0.61 -7.02 14.59
CA PHE A 986 -0.11 -7.98 15.44
C PHE A 986 -1.63 -7.72 15.56
N ALA A 987 -2.12 -6.60 15.04
CA ALA A 987 -3.54 -6.24 15.01
C ALA A 987 -4.23 -6.67 13.71
N ASP A 988 -3.48 -7.01 12.66
CA ASP A 988 -4.04 -7.43 11.39
C ASP A 988 -4.61 -8.85 11.45
N HIS A 989 -5.57 -9.14 10.57
CA HIS A 989 -6.14 -10.48 10.48
C HIS A 989 -5.12 -11.44 9.84
N PRO A 990 -4.76 -12.58 10.46
CA PRO A 990 -3.71 -13.47 9.96
C PRO A 990 -3.89 -13.96 8.53
N LEU A 991 -5.15 -14.12 8.09
CA LEU A 991 -5.51 -14.51 6.71
C LEU A 991 -5.77 -13.35 5.75
N SER A 992 -5.40 -12.12 6.12
CA SER A 992 -5.53 -10.93 5.26
C SER A 992 -4.47 -9.87 5.62
N LEU A 993 -3.22 -10.30 5.76
CA LEU A 993 -2.10 -9.46 6.12
C LEU A 993 -1.75 -8.47 5.00
N PRO A 994 -1.39 -7.21 5.34
CA PRO A 994 -0.95 -6.23 4.36
C PRO A 994 0.50 -6.48 3.90
N ARG A 995 0.80 -6.04 2.67
CA ARG A 995 2.13 -6.13 2.06
C ARG A 995 2.54 -4.80 1.46
N LEU A 996 3.85 -4.61 1.32
CA LEU A 996 4.45 -3.47 0.65
C LEU A 996 4.86 -3.92 -0.76
N GLU A 997 4.15 -3.41 -1.76
CA GLU A 997 4.50 -3.65 -3.16
C GLU A 997 5.83 -3.01 -3.51
N VAL A 998 6.74 -3.79 -4.10
CA VAL A 998 7.99 -3.28 -4.66
C VAL A 998 7.78 -3.07 -6.15
N ARG A 999 7.82 -1.81 -6.57
CA ARG A 999 7.47 -1.40 -7.92
C ARG A 999 8.69 -1.21 -8.80
N GLY A 1000 8.66 -1.77 -10.00
CA GLY A 1000 9.70 -1.62 -11.03
C GLY A 1000 9.69 -0.31 -11.80
N ASP A 1001 8.58 0.42 -11.74
CA ASP A 1001 8.41 1.73 -12.37
C ASP A 1001 8.89 2.90 -11.51
N LEU A 1002 9.36 2.64 -10.29
CA LEU A 1002 9.90 3.63 -9.38
C LEU A 1002 11.45 3.62 -9.36
N PRO A 1003 12.10 4.77 -9.10
CA PRO A 1003 13.55 4.83 -8.97
C PRO A 1003 14.02 4.05 -7.72
N LEU A 1004 15.27 3.56 -7.74
CA LEU A 1004 15.85 2.75 -6.65
C LEU A 1004 15.68 3.40 -5.26
N GLN A 1005 15.84 4.72 -5.15
CA GLN A 1005 15.72 5.48 -3.90
C GLN A 1005 14.33 5.35 -3.25
N ALA A 1006 13.28 5.07 -4.04
CA ALA A 1006 11.94 4.83 -3.51
C ALA A 1006 11.89 3.60 -2.59
N PHE A 1007 12.77 2.60 -2.79
CA PHE A 1007 12.85 1.42 -1.94
C PHE A 1007 13.39 1.76 -0.54
N ALA A 1008 14.39 2.64 -0.43
CA ALA A 1008 14.90 3.08 0.86
C ALA A 1008 13.79 3.80 1.67
N LYS A 1009 13.00 4.66 0.99
CA LYS A 1009 11.81 5.30 1.55
C LYS A 1009 10.74 4.28 1.96
N LEU A 1010 10.47 3.27 1.13
CA LEU A 1010 9.52 2.18 1.43
C LEU A 1010 9.90 1.42 2.71
N MET A 1011 11.20 1.22 2.93
CA MET A 1011 11.73 0.57 4.13
C MET A 1011 11.80 1.48 5.36
N GLY A 1012 11.54 2.78 5.20
CA GLY A 1012 11.57 3.77 6.28
C GLY A 1012 12.94 4.40 6.54
N HIS A 1013 13.86 4.33 5.57
CA HIS A 1013 15.23 4.85 5.66
C HIS A 1013 15.57 5.74 4.44
N PRO A 1014 14.88 6.88 4.23
CA PRO A 1014 15.00 7.67 3.00
C PRO A 1014 16.42 8.21 2.74
N ASP A 1015 17.21 8.44 3.79
CA ASP A 1015 18.56 9.02 3.70
C ASP A 1015 19.67 7.95 3.65
N ALA A 1016 19.31 6.66 3.73
CA ALA A 1016 20.28 5.58 3.74
C ALA A 1016 20.81 5.27 2.33
N PHE A 1017 22.11 5.03 2.23
CA PHE A 1017 22.76 4.62 0.98
C PHE A 1017 22.20 3.29 0.49
N ILE A 1018 21.70 3.24 -0.75
CA ILE A 1018 20.99 2.08 -1.33
C ILE A 1018 21.77 1.35 -2.44
N GLY A 1019 22.89 1.88 -2.91
CA GLY A 1019 23.73 1.20 -3.89
C GLY A 1019 24.17 2.08 -5.04
#